data_AF-A0A1G1CAX2-F1
#
_entry.id   AF-A0A1G1CAX2-F1
#
_cell.length_a   1.000
_cell.length_b   1.000
_cell.length_c   1.000
_cell.angle_alpha   90.00
_cell.angle_beta   90.00
_cell.angle_gamma   90.00
#
_symmetry.space_group_name_H-M   'P 1'
#
loop_
_entity.id
_entity.type
_entity.pdbx_description
1 polymer ?
#
loop_
_entity_poly.entity_id
_entity_poly.type
_entity_poly.pdbx_seq_one_letter_code
_entity_poly.pdbx_strand_id
1 'polypeptide(L)'
;MVRHIRPAAARVCLGWALTLTLAVAAQAQSPVSLGTQRELFVDEFLIGKMTDARLVLHAPTPREVVIVHDAPWEGNTCCYHTVFRDGDVYRMYYRGSHSPDTASSKSIPAHPEYTCYAESPDGIHWTRPELGQVEFNGSRQNNILAVDTTHNFAPFRDANPNATPDARYKAIGGGPLFAFKSPDGLHWSKLVDKPVITKGAFDSQNLAFWDVIRGRYVDFHRHFKAGVRDVMTCTSPDFVTWTEPVWLEYPGVSPEHLYTNQIVAYQRAPHIFMGFPKRFMPDRQVAGNRMPGLSDGVFMTSRDGVSFKRWPEAFIRPGPNRERWFNRNNMTAWGIVETATDIPGCPTELSLYSTEAYYESEAVRVRRFTLRLDGFVSVQAPMSGGEMVTKPLVFAAPEKPLPPPARSGGPVARTTDGPILGTASLVFNEPAVLTLPGTRELGAKVTFAVQIAGVPPGHRRLFSAYDGGPVTAGVKELVFDIGLTSANAKDPATRFMYSGVLLSATPEKTGNLYDGKPHHLAVTWDDGVVRLYVDGREMGSGGATGGGPLSLALGDLRFGEDYPPASVLNEPFLGKADDILVLRRVLTADEIAQLARDGAAAVVDPARDEGVLYTMEQDQPERTLTDALPKDGNGAIELPRGGPDWGDVQLLVNYSTSVAGSLRCEIQDETGKPIPGFSLAESDLIYGDHIERPISWAGRTELKSLVGKPVKLRFELKDADLYAIRFGQMQELTGR
;
A
#
# COMPACT_ATOMS: atom_id res chain seq x y z
N MET A 1 7.61 -73.52 -47.55
CA MET A 1 6.74 -74.66 -47.21
C MET A 1 5.43 -74.13 -46.66
N VAL A 2 4.35 -74.31 -47.41
CA VAL A 2 2.98 -73.94 -47.03
C VAL A 2 2.27 -75.20 -46.53
N ARG A 3 1.47 -75.09 -45.46
CA ARG A 3 0.15 -75.76 -45.22
C ARG A 3 -0.15 -75.72 -43.71
N HIS A 4 -1.19 -74.99 -43.30
CA HIS A 4 -2.56 -75.47 -42.98
C HIS A 4 -2.54 -76.40 -41.76
N ILE A 5 -3.34 -76.17 -40.70
CA ILE A 5 -4.78 -76.50 -40.63
C ILE A 5 -5.34 -75.89 -39.31
N ARG A 6 -6.53 -75.26 -39.38
CA ARG A 6 -7.50 -75.03 -38.27
C ARG A 6 -8.34 -76.31 -38.09
N PRO A 7 -8.97 -76.67 -36.94
CA PRO A 7 -9.92 -75.76 -36.26
C PRO A 7 -10.21 -75.96 -34.74
N ALA A 8 -10.90 -74.94 -34.21
CA ALA A 8 -12.01 -74.94 -33.22
C ALA A 8 -11.97 -75.84 -31.96
N ALA A 9 -12.13 -75.21 -30.78
CA ALA A 9 -13.37 -75.27 -29.99
C ALA A 9 -13.29 -74.32 -28.77
N ALA A 10 -14.39 -73.62 -28.52
CA ALA A 10 -14.58 -72.61 -27.50
C ALA A 10 -14.87 -73.18 -26.11
N ARG A 11 -14.42 -72.50 -25.06
CA ARG A 11 -15.10 -72.44 -23.75
C ARG A 11 -14.99 -71.04 -23.18
N VAL A 12 -16.16 -70.42 -22.97
CA VAL A 12 -16.36 -69.14 -22.29
C VAL A 12 -16.31 -69.40 -20.79
N CYS A 13 -15.42 -68.72 -20.08
CA CYS A 13 -15.47 -68.58 -18.63
C CYS A 13 -15.62 -67.09 -18.29
N LEU A 14 -16.72 -66.74 -17.62
CA LEU A 14 -16.95 -65.45 -16.99
C LEU A 14 -15.85 -65.19 -15.95
N GLY A 15 -14.99 -64.22 -16.20
CA GLY A 15 -14.08 -63.64 -15.21
C GLY A 15 -14.70 -62.39 -14.61
N TRP A 16 -14.96 -62.40 -13.31
CA TRP A 16 -15.29 -61.21 -12.54
C TRP A 16 -14.07 -60.29 -12.48
N ALA A 17 -14.11 -59.16 -13.18
CA ALA A 17 -13.10 -58.12 -13.07
C ALA A 17 -13.39 -57.25 -11.84
N LEU A 18 -12.62 -57.46 -10.78
CA LEU A 18 -12.62 -56.59 -9.60
C LEU A 18 -11.91 -55.28 -9.99
N THR A 19 -12.68 -54.25 -10.35
CA THR A 19 -12.14 -52.89 -10.50
C THR A 19 -11.84 -52.33 -9.10
N LEU A 20 -10.59 -52.42 -8.67
CA LEU A 20 -10.08 -51.60 -7.56
C LEU A 20 -10.01 -50.14 -8.05
N THR A 21 -11.05 -49.37 -7.78
CA THR A 21 -10.95 -47.91 -7.74
C THR A 21 -10.12 -47.54 -6.52
N LEU A 22 -8.81 -47.30 -6.71
CA LEU A 22 -8.00 -46.56 -5.76
C LEU A 22 -8.54 -45.13 -5.72
N ALA A 23 -9.46 -44.87 -4.79
CA ALA A 23 -9.76 -43.52 -4.37
C ALA A 23 -8.48 -42.95 -3.77
N VAL A 24 -7.78 -42.11 -4.53
CA VAL A 24 -6.77 -41.21 -3.96
C VAL A 24 -7.55 -40.27 -3.07
N ALA A 25 -7.62 -40.59 -1.77
CA ALA A 25 -8.07 -39.64 -0.77
C ALA A 25 -7.13 -38.44 -0.87
N ALA A 26 -7.63 -37.33 -1.42
CA ALA A 26 -6.93 -36.06 -1.36
C ALA A 26 -6.68 -35.77 0.13
N GLN A 27 -5.42 -35.86 0.56
CA GLN A 27 -5.04 -35.46 1.89
C GLN A 27 -5.43 -33.98 2.04
N ALA A 28 -6.41 -33.70 2.89
CA ALA A 28 -6.83 -32.33 3.16
C ALA A 28 -5.60 -31.56 3.66
N GLN A 29 -5.14 -30.61 2.86
CA GLN A 29 -3.99 -29.77 3.22
C GLN A 29 -4.38 -28.97 4.46
N SER A 30 -3.59 -29.08 5.53
CA SER A 30 -3.83 -28.33 6.76
C SER A 30 -3.95 -26.83 6.45
N PRO A 31 -4.92 -26.12 7.04
CA PRO A 31 -5.10 -24.71 6.79
C PRO A 31 -3.84 -23.90 7.12
N VAL A 32 -3.53 -22.91 6.27
CA VAL A 32 -2.43 -21.98 6.48
C VAL A 32 -2.80 -21.03 7.62
N SER A 33 -1.98 -21.00 8.68
CA SER A 33 -2.17 -20.05 9.78
C SER A 33 -1.56 -18.69 9.40
N LEU A 34 -2.42 -17.69 9.19
CA LEU A 34 -2.00 -16.31 8.91
C LEU A 34 -1.95 -15.43 10.17
N GLY A 35 -2.71 -15.77 11.21
CA GLY A 35 -2.90 -14.86 12.35
C GLY A 35 -3.43 -13.50 11.87
N THR A 36 -2.69 -12.43 12.12
CA THR A 36 -2.96 -11.06 11.66
C THR A 36 -1.88 -10.54 10.70
N GLN A 37 -0.98 -11.42 10.25
CA GLN A 37 0.19 -11.05 9.47
C GLN A 37 -0.21 -10.61 8.07
N ARG A 38 0.55 -9.67 7.51
CA ARG A 38 0.48 -9.29 6.10
C ARG A 38 1.14 -10.35 5.24
N GLU A 39 0.41 -10.87 4.27
CA GLU A 39 0.88 -11.91 3.38
C GLU A 39 0.91 -11.42 1.93
N LEU A 40 2.08 -11.50 1.30
CA LEU A 40 2.31 -11.02 -0.07
C LEU A 40 2.16 -12.16 -1.07
N PHE A 41 1.69 -11.86 -2.28
CA PHE A 41 1.63 -12.81 -3.39
C PHE A 41 2.97 -12.90 -4.16
N VAL A 42 4.09 -12.95 -3.44
CA VAL A 42 5.43 -13.14 -4.03
C VAL A 42 5.72 -14.59 -4.44
N ASP A 43 4.88 -15.53 -3.98
CA ASP A 43 4.94 -16.95 -4.27
C ASP A 43 3.54 -17.60 -4.19
N GLU A 44 3.48 -18.92 -4.42
CA GLU A 44 2.27 -19.73 -4.41
C GLU A 44 1.86 -20.21 -3.01
N PHE A 45 2.41 -19.62 -1.93
CA PHE A 45 2.17 -20.08 -0.57
C PHE A 45 0.69 -20.06 -0.20
N LEU A 46 -0.02 -18.96 -0.45
CA LEU A 46 -1.47 -18.87 -0.26
C LEU A 46 -2.29 -19.34 -1.45
N ILE A 47 -1.71 -19.43 -2.64
CA ILE A 47 -2.49 -19.67 -3.87
C ILE A 47 -2.86 -21.15 -3.97
N GLY A 48 -4.16 -21.43 -4.00
CA GLY A 48 -4.70 -22.77 -4.21
C GLY A 48 -4.99 -23.03 -5.69
N LYS A 49 -5.68 -22.10 -6.34
CA LYS A 49 -6.04 -22.16 -7.77
C LYS A 49 -6.05 -20.76 -8.37
N MET A 50 -5.64 -20.64 -9.63
CA MET A 50 -5.88 -19.46 -10.47
C MET A 50 -6.57 -19.89 -11.77
N THR A 51 -7.37 -19.00 -12.35
CA THR A 51 -7.99 -19.17 -13.67
C THR A 51 -7.95 -17.81 -14.37
N ASP A 52 -7.34 -17.76 -15.55
CA ASP A 52 -7.11 -16.52 -16.30
C ASP A 52 -6.38 -15.40 -15.51
N ALA A 53 -5.62 -15.81 -14.49
CA ALA A 53 -4.77 -14.95 -13.66
C ALA A 53 -3.37 -15.56 -13.54
N ARG A 54 -2.36 -14.72 -13.29
CA ARG A 54 -0.97 -15.17 -13.14
C ARG A 54 -0.20 -14.30 -12.15
N LEU A 55 0.89 -14.85 -11.60
CA LEU A 55 1.87 -14.04 -10.88
C LEU A 55 2.68 -13.18 -11.85
N VAL A 56 2.85 -11.90 -11.53
CA VAL A 56 3.61 -10.93 -12.33
C VAL A 56 4.66 -10.26 -11.44
N LEU A 57 5.93 -10.40 -11.82
CA LEU A 57 7.03 -9.62 -11.23
C LEU A 57 7.01 -8.20 -11.79
N HIS A 58 6.95 -7.20 -10.90
CA HIS A 58 6.95 -5.78 -11.27
C HIS A 58 8.37 -5.23 -11.28
N ALA A 59 8.70 -4.43 -12.29
CA ALA A 59 10.00 -3.79 -12.39
C ALA A 59 10.00 -2.47 -11.58
N PRO A 60 11.02 -2.21 -10.76
CA PRO A 60 11.14 -0.93 -10.07
C PRO A 60 11.47 0.19 -11.07
N THR A 61 10.98 1.40 -10.77
CA THR A 61 11.14 2.58 -11.62
C THR A 61 12.43 3.32 -11.28
N PRO A 62 13.34 3.59 -12.24
CA PRO A 62 14.52 4.41 -11.97
C PRO A 62 14.14 5.85 -11.63
N ARG A 63 14.78 6.41 -10.61
CA ARG A 63 14.64 7.80 -10.16
C ARG A 63 15.99 8.53 -10.25
N GLU A 64 16.21 9.53 -9.41
CA GLU A 64 17.44 10.31 -9.36
C GLU A 64 18.68 9.50 -8.92
N VAL A 65 19.86 10.06 -9.23
CA VAL A 65 21.12 9.65 -8.62
C VAL A 65 21.21 10.31 -7.25
N VAL A 66 21.31 9.52 -6.19
CA VAL A 66 21.26 10.01 -4.80
C VAL A 66 22.64 10.28 -4.21
N ILE A 67 23.68 9.64 -4.75
CA ILE A 67 25.08 9.94 -4.41
C ILE A 67 25.98 9.68 -5.63
N VAL A 68 26.98 10.55 -5.80
CA VAL A 68 28.09 10.39 -6.75
C VAL A 68 29.35 10.21 -5.90
N HIS A 69 30.12 9.16 -6.12
CA HIS A 69 31.30 8.85 -5.30
C HIS A 69 32.55 9.58 -5.79
N ASP A 70 32.56 10.90 -5.67
CA ASP A 70 33.56 11.82 -6.21
C ASP A 70 34.45 12.49 -5.15
N ALA A 71 34.32 12.13 -3.87
CA ALA A 71 35.25 12.60 -2.85
C ALA A 71 36.64 11.94 -3.02
N PRO A 72 37.73 12.57 -2.52
CA PRO A 72 39.10 12.08 -2.74
C PRO A 72 39.42 10.67 -2.25
N TRP A 73 38.67 10.14 -1.29
CA TRP A 73 38.78 8.78 -0.73
C TRP A 73 37.72 7.81 -1.29
N GLU A 74 36.97 8.27 -2.30
CA GLU A 74 35.98 7.52 -3.06
C GLU A 74 36.48 7.29 -4.50
N GLY A 75 35.64 6.75 -5.39
CA GLY A 75 35.98 6.67 -6.79
C GLY A 75 35.16 5.70 -7.64
N ASN A 76 35.79 5.25 -8.72
CA ASN A 76 35.19 4.44 -9.79
C ASN A 76 34.98 2.95 -9.42
N THR A 77 35.35 2.54 -8.20
CA THR A 77 35.17 1.17 -7.69
C THR A 77 34.43 1.10 -6.37
N CYS A 78 33.75 2.19 -5.98
CA CYS A 78 32.84 2.18 -4.83
C CYS A 78 31.68 1.19 -5.01
N CYS A 79 31.38 0.41 -3.98
CA CYS A 79 30.27 -0.55 -3.99
C CYS A 79 29.96 -1.04 -2.57
N TYR A 80 29.16 -2.11 -2.48
CA TYR A 80 28.78 -2.78 -1.23
C TYR A 80 28.09 -1.84 -0.25
N HIS A 81 27.11 -1.14 -0.79
CA HIS A 81 26.25 -0.25 -0.04
C HIS A 81 25.34 -1.04 0.89
N THR A 82 25.21 -0.58 2.11
CA THR A 82 24.17 -1.00 3.07
C THR A 82 23.34 0.23 3.41
N VAL A 83 22.02 0.14 3.31
CA VAL A 83 21.09 1.24 3.57
C VAL A 83 19.98 0.78 4.50
N PHE A 84 19.75 1.50 5.60
CA PHE A 84 18.62 1.25 6.50
C PHE A 84 18.17 2.52 7.20
N ARG A 85 16.91 2.55 7.63
CA ARG A 85 16.34 3.62 8.46
C ARG A 85 16.57 3.31 9.94
N ASP A 86 17.01 4.31 10.70
CA ASP A 86 17.25 4.26 12.15
C ASP A 86 16.63 5.51 12.80
N GLY A 87 15.37 5.37 13.22
CA GLY A 87 14.56 6.51 13.64
C GLY A 87 14.28 7.44 12.47
N ASP A 88 14.63 8.71 12.62
CA ASP A 88 14.40 9.77 11.62
C ASP A 88 15.57 9.93 10.63
N VAL A 89 16.58 9.06 10.72
CA VAL A 89 17.78 9.12 9.87
C VAL A 89 17.90 7.84 9.05
N TYR A 90 18.17 7.99 7.76
CA TYR A 90 18.61 6.94 6.88
C TYR A 90 20.13 6.89 6.91
N ARG A 91 20.69 5.70 7.10
CA ARG A 91 22.13 5.46 7.16
C ARG A 91 22.57 4.67 5.95
N MET A 92 23.73 5.05 5.41
CA MET A 92 24.39 4.35 4.32
C MET A 92 25.84 4.05 4.71
N TYR A 93 26.25 2.79 4.57
CA TYR A 93 27.65 2.37 4.68
C TYR A 93 28.08 1.85 3.32
N TYR A 94 29.31 2.12 2.90
CA TYR A 94 29.79 1.70 1.58
C TYR A 94 31.30 1.61 1.55
N ARG A 95 31.83 0.91 0.55
CA ARG A 95 33.27 0.84 0.29
C ARG A 95 33.71 2.04 -0.55
N GLY A 96 34.57 2.89 0.00
CA GLY A 96 35.35 3.90 -0.70
C GLY A 96 36.53 3.25 -1.43
N SER A 97 36.64 3.39 -2.75
CA SER A 97 37.71 2.76 -3.53
C SER A 97 37.84 3.41 -4.91
N HIS A 98 39.09 3.55 -5.35
CA HIS A 98 39.43 4.01 -6.68
C HIS A 98 40.44 3.07 -7.37
N SER A 99 40.16 2.69 -8.60
CA SER A 99 41.08 1.94 -9.46
C SER A 99 41.73 2.86 -10.50
N PRO A 100 43.06 3.02 -10.48
CA PRO A 100 43.80 3.88 -11.41
C PRO A 100 43.87 3.30 -12.83
N ASP A 101 43.41 2.06 -13.01
CA ASP A 101 43.57 1.26 -14.22
C ASP A 101 42.37 1.45 -15.17
N THR A 102 41.87 2.67 -15.35
CA THR A 102 40.75 2.96 -16.27
C THR A 102 41.07 4.16 -17.16
N ALA A 103 40.64 4.12 -18.42
CA ALA A 103 40.90 5.19 -19.40
C ALA A 103 40.23 6.53 -19.00
N SER A 104 39.24 6.47 -18.11
CA SER A 104 38.44 7.55 -17.54
C SER A 104 38.82 7.89 -16.09
N SER A 105 39.98 7.44 -15.59
CA SER A 105 40.53 7.79 -14.27
C SER A 105 41.79 8.63 -14.44
N LYS A 106 41.63 9.95 -14.41
CA LYS A 106 42.76 10.90 -14.47
C LYS A 106 42.77 11.85 -13.28
N SER A 107 41.67 11.95 -12.52
CA SER A 107 41.50 12.98 -11.50
C SER A 107 41.71 12.52 -10.05
N ILE A 108 41.49 11.24 -9.75
CA ILE A 108 41.63 10.68 -8.39
C ILE A 108 42.83 9.72 -8.33
N PRO A 109 43.84 9.97 -7.46
CA PRO A 109 44.95 9.04 -7.26
C PRO A 109 44.50 7.69 -6.68
N ALA A 110 45.27 6.63 -6.95
CA ALA A 110 45.05 5.35 -6.30
C ALA A 110 45.21 5.46 -4.78
N HIS A 111 44.30 4.84 -4.04
CA HIS A 111 44.31 4.78 -2.58
C HIS A 111 43.75 3.43 -2.09
N PRO A 112 44.02 2.99 -0.85
CA PRO A 112 43.45 1.75 -0.32
C PRO A 112 41.92 1.82 -0.20
N GLU A 113 41.29 0.66 -0.01
CA GLU A 113 39.86 0.59 0.25
C GLU A 113 39.53 1.11 1.66
N TYR A 114 38.45 1.88 1.78
CA TYR A 114 37.93 2.44 3.02
C TYR A 114 36.47 2.04 3.25
N THR A 115 36.07 1.90 4.52
CA THR A 115 34.64 1.88 4.86
C THR A 115 34.20 3.32 5.10
N CYS A 116 33.17 3.76 4.39
CA CYS A 116 32.65 5.12 4.46
C CYS A 116 31.20 5.13 4.95
N TYR A 117 30.75 6.25 5.49
CA TYR A 117 29.40 6.44 6.03
C TYR A 117 28.72 7.70 5.46
N ALA A 118 27.46 7.60 5.10
CA ALA A 118 26.62 8.74 4.75
C ALA A 118 25.27 8.65 5.47
N GLU A 119 24.61 9.79 5.61
CA GLU A 119 23.30 9.87 6.24
C GLU A 119 22.35 10.79 5.48
N SER A 120 21.06 10.55 5.64
CA SER A 120 20.01 11.29 4.96
C SER A 120 18.77 11.43 5.85
N PRO A 121 18.06 12.57 5.83
CA PRO A 121 16.79 12.72 6.55
C PRO A 121 15.61 12.08 5.81
N ASP A 122 15.74 11.79 4.51
CA ASP A 122 14.61 11.39 3.65
C ASP A 122 14.91 10.18 2.74
N GLY A 123 16.15 9.65 2.78
CA GLY A 123 16.63 8.58 1.91
C GLY A 123 16.99 9.04 0.49
N ILE A 124 16.80 10.33 0.17
CA ILE A 124 16.98 10.89 -1.17
C ILE A 124 18.20 11.82 -1.20
N HIS A 125 18.30 12.73 -0.23
CA HIS A 125 19.39 13.70 -0.12
C HIS A 125 20.41 13.23 0.92
N TRP A 126 21.59 12.84 0.46
CA TRP A 126 22.63 12.24 1.31
C TRP A 126 23.76 13.21 1.63
N THR A 127 24.17 13.23 2.90
CA THR A 127 25.29 13.99 3.44
C THR A 127 26.41 13.03 3.85
N ARG A 128 27.66 13.43 3.58
CA ARG A 128 28.87 12.77 4.08
C ARG A 128 29.37 13.54 5.31
N PRO A 129 29.05 13.12 6.53
CA PRO A 129 29.47 13.86 7.72
C PRO A 129 30.99 13.77 7.94
N GLU A 130 31.61 14.82 8.44
CA GLU A 130 33.02 14.82 8.86
C GLU A 130 33.15 14.05 10.17
N LEU A 131 33.63 12.80 10.10
CA LEU A 131 33.71 11.91 11.27
C LEU A 131 34.99 12.11 12.10
N GLY A 132 36.07 12.62 11.51
CA GLY A 132 37.33 12.86 12.21
C GLY A 132 38.15 11.60 12.54
N GLN A 133 37.71 10.42 12.13
CA GLN A 133 38.25 9.13 12.62
C GLN A 133 39.55 8.69 11.92
N VAL A 134 39.68 8.90 10.60
CA VAL A 134 40.81 8.45 9.79
C VAL A 134 41.48 9.64 9.09
N GLU A 135 42.81 9.67 9.08
CA GLU A 135 43.57 10.67 8.32
C GLU A 135 43.67 10.25 6.84
N PHE A 136 43.34 11.17 5.94
CA PHE A 136 43.45 11.01 4.50
C PHE A 136 44.04 12.30 3.89
N ASN A 137 45.13 12.18 3.14
CA ASN A 137 45.85 13.31 2.54
C ASN A 137 46.11 14.49 3.51
N GLY A 138 46.50 14.18 4.75
CA GLY A 138 46.83 15.16 5.78
C GLY A 138 45.63 15.83 6.46
N SER A 139 44.40 15.36 6.23
CA SER A 139 43.19 15.85 6.88
C SER A 139 42.33 14.71 7.44
N ARG A 140 41.57 15.00 8.49
CA ARG A 140 40.54 14.10 9.05
C ARG A 140 39.11 14.54 8.70
N GLN A 141 38.96 15.57 7.86
CA GLN A 141 37.68 16.05 7.34
C GLN A 141 37.17 15.13 6.23
N ASN A 142 36.70 13.95 6.65
CA ASN A 142 36.16 12.92 5.77
C ASN A 142 35.13 12.07 6.53
N ASN A 143 34.42 11.22 5.79
CA ASN A 143 33.41 10.31 6.31
C ASN A 143 33.89 8.86 6.41
N ILE A 144 35.20 8.65 6.57
CA ILE A 144 35.81 7.32 6.68
C ILE A 144 35.68 6.82 8.12
N LEU A 145 35.24 5.57 8.26
CA LEU A 145 35.16 4.87 9.54
C LEU A 145 36.49 4.19 9.90
N ALA A 146 36.91 4.33 11.15
CA ALA A 146 38.04 3.58 11.70
C ALA A 146 37.60 2.15 12.04
N VAL A 147 37.74 1.24 11.08
CA VAL A 147 37.41 -0.19 11.22
C VAL A 147 38.53 -1.07 10.68
N ASP A 148 38.72 -2.23 11.33
CA ASP A 148 39.77 -3.20 10.98
C ASP A 148 39.53 -3.94 9.65
N THR A 149 38.40 -3.71 8.98
CA THR A 149 38.06 -4.34 7.70
C THR A 149 37.30 -3.37 6.80
N THR A 150 37.71 -3.30 5.53
CA THR A 150 37.19 -2.29 4.58
C THR A 150 36.56 -2.87 3.32
N HIS A 151 36.87 -4.13 2.97
CA HIS A 151 36.44 -4.69 1.70
C HIS A 151 34.94 -4.98 1.63
N ASN A 152 34.34 -5.51 2.68
CA ASN A 152 32.98 -6.09 2.66
C ASN A 152 32.21 -5.89 3.99
N PHE A 153 32.55 -4.85 4.73
CA PHE A 153 31.96 -4.54 6.02
C PHE A 153 30.46 -4.24 5.87
N ALA A 154 29.60 -5.01 6.53
CA ALA A 154 28.15 -4.90 6.40
C ALA A 154 27.45 -4.62 7.75
N PRO A 155 27.27 -3.34 8.13
CA PRO A 155 26.59 -2.95 9.36
C PRO A 155 25.07 -3.12 9.33
N PHE A 156 24.49 -3.47 10.47
CA PHE A 156 23.05 -3.44 10.69
C PHE A 156 22.72 -2.99 12.11
N ARG A 157 21.52 -2.43 12.28
CA ARG A 157 20.93 -2.24 13.60
C ARG A 157 20.38 -3.57 14.10
N ASP A 158 20.83 -4.01 15.27
CA ASP A 158 20.46 -5.31 15.79
C ASP A 158 19.01 -5.29 16.32
N ALA A 159 18.16 -6.12 15.71
CA ALA A 159 16.75 -6.27 16.10
C ALA A 159 16.54 -7.34 17.18
N ASN A 160 17.61 -7.99 17.65
CA ASN A 160 17.52 -8.90 18.78
C ASN A 160 17.03 -8.14 20.03
N PRO A 161 15.91 -8.54 20.66
CA PRO A 161 15.40 -7.89 21.87
C PRO A 161 16.39 -7.94 23.05
N ASN A 162 17.37 -8.85 22.99
CA ASN A 162 18.43 -8.98 24.00
C ASN A 162 19.74 -8.27 23.61
N ALA A 163 19.75 -7.46 22.55
CA ALA A 163 20.93 -6.67 22.19
C ALA A 163 21.27 -5.67 23.31
N THR A 164 22.54 -5.65 23.72
CA THR A 164 23.01 -4.73 24.77
C THR A 164 23.25 -3.34 24.18
N PRO A 165 23.20 -2.26 24.99
CA PRO A 165 23.45 -0.90 24.50
C PRO A 165 24.80 -0.71 23.79
N ASP A 166 25.84 -1.45 24.20
CA ASP A 166 27.17 -1.41 23.56
C ASP A 166 27.25 -2.19 22.24
N ALA A 167 26.23 -3.00 21.92
CA ALA A 167 26.11 -3.80 20.71
C ALA A 167 24.78 -3.55 19.98
N ARG A 168 24.27 -2.31 20.06
CA ARG A 168 23.06 -1.84 19.36
C ARG A 168 23.16 -2.01 17.85
N TYR A 169 24.37 -1.89 17.31
CA TYR A 169 24.70 -2.19 15.93
C TYR A 169 25.73 -3.31 15.89
N LYS A 170 25.63 -4.13 14.86
CA LYS A 170 26.54 -5.24 14.61
C LYS A 170 26.93 -5.25 13.14
N ALA A 171 28.05 -5.91 12.83
CA ALA A 171 28.49 -6.09 11.46
C ALA A 171 29.30 -7.38 11.34
N ILE A 172 29.38 -7.89 10.11
CA ILE A 172 30.39 -8.87 9.71
C ILE A 172 31.28 -8.28 8.63
N GLY A 173 32.54 -8.72 8.56
CA GLY A 173 33.49 -8.34 7.51
C GLY A 173 34.84 -9.05 7.63
N GLY A 174 35.64 -9.01 6.57
CA GLY A 174 36.94 -9.68 6.45
C GLY A 174 36.93 -10.88 5.51
N GLY A 175 38.00 -11.67 5.52
CA GLY A 175 38.05 -12.99 4.88
C GLY A 175 39.16 -13.86 5.47
N PRO A 176 38.88 -14.78 6.43
CA PRO A 176 37.62 -15.11 7.12
C PRO A 176 36.82 -13.95 7.77
N LEU A 177 35.54 -14.17 8.09
CA LEU A 177 34.65 -13.14 8.63
C LEU A 177 34.79 -12.96 10.15
N PHE A 178 34.94 -11.72 10.59
CA PHE A 178 34.92 -11.29 11.99
C PHE A 178 33.58 -10.64 12.33
N ALA A 179 33.15 -10.78 13.57
CA ALA A 179 31.99 -10.08 14.11
C ALA A 179 32.41 -8.78 14.79
N PHE A 180 31.64 -7.72 14.59
CA PHE A 180 31.85 -6.39 15.17
C PHE A 180 30.60 -5.92 15.90
N LYS A 181 30.80 -5.00 16.85
CA LYS A 181 29.74 -4.31 17.57
C LYS A 181 29.99 -2.80 17.63
N SER A 182 28.92 -2.04 17.78
CA SER A 182 28.96 -0.60 18.00
C SER A 182 27.74 -0.13 18.82
N PRO A 183 27.90 0.84 19.73
CA PRO A 183 26.79 1.48 20.43
C PRO A 183 26.01 2.48 19.56
N ASP A 184 26.65 3.10 18.57
CA ASP A 184 26.15 4.26 17.83
C ASP A 184 26.17 4.11 16.29
N GLY A 185 26.76 3.03 15.79
CA GLY A 185 26.95 2.75 14.37
C GLY A 185 28.17 3.46 13.76
N LEU A 186 28.91 4.25 14.53
CA LEU A 186 30.05 5.04 14.06
C LEU A 186 31.37 4.61 14.70
N HIS A 187 31.35 4.14 15.94
CA HIS A 187 32.53 3.65 16.65
C HIS A 187 32.44 2.14 16.81
N TRP A 188 33.33 1.42 16.13
CA TRP A 188 33.26 -0.03 15.98
C TRP A 188 34.41 -0.73 16.68
N SER A 189 34.12 -1.88 17.27
CA SER A 189 35.12 -2.79 17.83
C SER A 189 34.79 -4.23 17.46
N LYS A 190 35.78 -5.11 17.39
CA LYS A 190 35.54 -6.55 17.26
C LYS A 190 34.74 -7.05 18.46
N LEU A 191 33.73 -7.87 18.18
CA LEU A 191 32.97 -8.57 19.21
C LEU A 191 33.81 -9.70 19.84
N VAL A 192 34.64 -10.34 19.01
CA VAL A 192 35.62 -11.38 19.39
C VAL A 192 36.87 -11.28 18.50
N ASP A 193 38.04 -11.65 19.02
CA ASP A 193 39.33 -11.50 18.32
C ASP A 193 39.61 -12.56 17.25
N LYS A 194 38.75 -13.58 17.14
CA LYS A 194 38.85 -14.66 16.15
C LYS A 194 37.74 -14.55 15.10
N PRO A 195 37.96 -15.03 13.87
CA PRO A 195 36.87 -15.08 12.90
C PRO A 195 35.75 -16.02 13.37
N VAL A 196 34.52 -15.66 13.05
CA VAL A 196 33.28 -16.36 13.44
C VAL A 196 32.73 -17.24 12.32
N ILE A 197 33.05 -16.94 11.05
CA ILE A 197 32.73 -17.77 9.88
C ILE A 197 33.98 -17.88 9.00
N THR A 198 34.43 -19.11 8.74
CA THR A 198 35.72 -19.39 8.06
C THR A 198 35.59 -20.07 6.71
N LYS A 199 34.42 -20.60 6.38
CA LYS A 199 34.13 -21.30 5.13
C LYS A 199 33.31 -20.40 4.21
N GLY A 200 33.90 -20.00 3.09
CA GLY A 200 33.30 -19.07 2.13
C GLY A 200 34.36 -18.45 1.24
N ALA A 201 33.95 -17.70 0.20
CA ALA A 201 34.91 -16.96 -0.64
C ALA A 201 35.21 -15.54 -0.09
N PHE A 202 34.22 -14.93 0.56
CA PHE A 202 34.29 -13.63 1.27
C PHE A 202 34.70 -12.39 0.45
N ASP A 203 35.04 -12.47 -0.83
CA ASP A 203 35.33 -11.36 -1.77
C ASP A 203 34.08 -10.61 -2.29
N SER A 204 32.94 -10.78 -1.61
CA SER A 204 31.67 -10.08 -1.85
C SER A 204 31.14 -9.46 -0.55
N GLN A 205 30.16 -8.56 -0.63
CA GLN A 205 29.39 -8.15 0.55
C GLN A 205 28.72 -9.38 1.17
N ASN A 206 29.03 -9.65 2.44
CA ASN A 206 28.50 -10.77 3.21
C ASN A 206 27.54 -10.20 4.25
N LEU A 207 26.40 -10.84 4.44
CA LEU A 207 25.30 -10.26 5.20
C LEU A 207 25.01 -11.11 6.42
N ALA A 208 24.80 -10.48 7.56
CA ALA A 208 24.25 -11.15 8.72
C ALA A 208 23.29 -10.21 9.44
N PHE A 209 22.21 -10.76 10.02
CA PHE A 209 21.22 -9.98 10.76
C PHE A 209 20.36 -10.89 11.65
N TRP A 210 19.59 -10.29 12.56
CA TRP A 210 18.65 -11.00 13.43
C TRP A 210 17.32 -11.28 12.69
N ASP A 211 16.96 -12.55 12.54
CA ASP A 211 15.64 -12.98 12.09
C ASP A 211 14.67 -12.96 13.29
N VAL A 212 13.82 -11.92 13.33
CA VAL A 212 12.84 -11.72 14.39
C VAL A 212 11.79 -12.82 14.47
N ILE A 213 11.48 -13.49 13.34
CA ILE A 213 10.46 -14.53 13.30
C ILE A 213 10.99 -15.85 13.84
N ARG A 214 12.25 -16.18 13.55
CA ARG A 214 12.87 -17.44 14.00
C ARG A 214 13.71 -17.28 15.27
N GLY A 215 13.90 -16.06 15.76
CA GLY A 215 14.62 -15.77 17.01
C GLY A 215 16.10 -16.19 16.96
N ARG A 216 16.78 -15.92 15.84
CA ARG A 216 18.19 -16.28 15.63
C ARG A 216 18.87 -15.32 14.66
N TYR A 217 20.19 -15.25 14.69
CA TYR A 217 20.95 -14.64 13.59
C TYR A 217 21.01 -15.58 12.39
N VAL A 218 20.97 -14.99 11.22
CA VAL A 218 21.18 -15.65 9.93
C VAL A 218 22.25 -14.90 9.15
N ASP A 219 23.07 -15.63 8.41
CA ASP A 219 24.09 -15.11 7.51
C ASP A 219 23.85 -15.61 6.08
N PHE A 220 24.22 -14.77 5.11
CA PHE A 220 24.24 -15.07 3.69
C PHE A 220 25.54 -14.56 3.05
N HIS A 221 26.36 -15.49 2.59
CA HIS A 221 27.62 -15.20 1.90
C HIS A 221 27.80 -16.07 0.67
N ARG A 222 28.80 -15.75 -0.16
CA ARG A 222 29.03 -16.44 -1.43
C ARG A 222 30.15 -17.48 -1.33
N HIS A 223 30.02 -18.56 -2.09
CA HIS A 223 31.13 -19.44 -2.44
C HIS A 223 30.99 -19.98 -3.88
N PHE A 224 31.84 -20.92 -4.30
CA PHE A 224 31.77 -21.52 -5.64
C PHE A 224 31.22 -22.95 -5.57
N LYS A 225 30.09 -23.19 -6.24
CA LYS A 225 29.48 -24.51 -6.39
C LYS A 225 29.72 -24.98 -7.82
N ALA A 226 30.58 -25.99 -8.00
CA ALA A 226 30.99 -26.48 -9.32
C ALA A 226 31.46 -25.37 -10.29
N GLY A 227 32.22 -24.40 -9.79
CA GLY A 227 32.74 -23.27 -10.59
C GLY A 227 31.76 -22.10 -10.78
N VAL A 228 30.49 -22.27 -10.39
CA VAL A 228 29.47 -21.20 -10.45
C VAL A 228 29.42 -20.47 -9.11
N ARG A 229 29.24 -19.14 -9.16
CA ARG A 229 29.10 -18.33 -7.94
C ARG A 229 27.72 -18.57 -7.36
N ASP A 230 27.66 -19.00 -6.12
CA ASP A 230 26.41 -19.35 -5.46
C ASP A 230 26.45 -18.93 -3.98
N VAL A 231 25.28 -18.92 -3.35
CA VAL A 231 25.07 -18.39 -2.00
C VAL A 231 24.97 -19.55 -1.01
N MET A 232 25.57 -19.34 0.17
CA MET A 232 25.47 -20.20 1.34
C MET A 232 24.77 -19.45 2.46
N THR A 233 24.19 -20.20 3.39
CA THR A 233 23.62 -19.66 4.62
C THR A 233 24.09 -20.45 5.84
N CYS A 234 24.18 -19.76 6.97
CA CYS A 234 24.35 -20.37 8.28
C CYS A 234 23.60 -19.55 9.34
N THR A 235 23.45 -20.11 10.53
CA THR A 235 22.70 -19.46 11.62
C THR A 235 23.49 -19.45 12.91
N SER A 236 23.14 -18.54 13.81
CA SER A 236 23.77 -18.41 15.12
C SER A 236 22.75 -17.96 16.16
N PRO A 237 22.78 -18.48 17.40
CA PRO A 237 21.96 -17.96 18.49
C PRO A 237 22.53 -16.67 19.10
N ASP A 238 23.83 -16.40 18.97
CA ASP A 238 24.57 -15.40 19.75
C ASP A 238 25.43 -14.43 18.90
N PHE A 239 25.42 -14.60 17.57
CA PHE A 239 26.24 -13.87 16.58
C PHE A 239 27.74 -14.22 16.60
N VAL A 240 28.16 -15.16 17.44
CA VAL A 240 29.57 -15.58 17.60
C VAL A 240 29.77 -17.03 17.18
N THR A 241 28.83 -17.89 17.54
CA THR A 241 28.85 -19.34 17.30
C THR A 241 27.93 -19.65 16.13
N TRP A 242 28.51 -19.97 14.97
CA TRP A 242 27.76 -20.22 13.74
C TRP A 242 27.73 -21.70 13.39
N THR A 243 26.61 -22.15 12.82
CA THR A 243 26.52 -23.49 12.22
C THR A 243 27.40 -23.60 10.98
N GLU A 244 27.73 -24.83 10.57
CA GLU A 244 28.37 -25.05 9.26
C GLU A 244 27.50 -24.47 8.13
N PRO A 245 28.08 -23.69 7.20
CA PRO A 245 27.34 -23.18 6.05
C PRO A 245 26.81 -24.28 5.13
N VAL A 246 25.56 -24.11 4.71
CA VAL A 246 24.86 -24.95 3.72
C VAL A 246 24.53 -24.13 2.48
N TRP A 247 24.41 -24.77 1.32
CA TRP A 247 24.04 -24.10 0.07
C TRP A 247 22.56 -23.71 0.05
N LEU A 248 22.24 -22.57 -0.57
CA LEU A 248 20.87 -22.29 -0.96
C LEU A 248 20.40 -23.21 -2.08
N GLU A 249 19.09 -23.38 -2.17
CA GLU A 249 18.41 -24.15 -3.20
C GLU A 249 17.49 -23.24 -4.02
N TYR A 250 17.44 -23.45 -5.35
CA TYR A 250 16.58 -22.69 -6.25
C TYR A 250 15.78 -23.65 -7.15
N PRO A 251 14.68 -24.22 -6.66
CA PRO A 251 13.89 -25.18 -7.42
C PRO A 251 13.39 -24.61 -8.75
N GLY A 252 13.48 -25.38 -9.82
CA GLY A 252 12.88 -25.05 -11.13
C GLY A 252 13.67 -24.05 -11.99
N VAL A 253 14.86 -23.60 -11.58
CA VAL A 253 15.69 -22.68 -12.37
C VAL A 253 17.13 -23.20 -12.54
N SER A 254 17.75 -22.88 -13.68
CA SER A 254 19.14 -23.27 -13.96
C SER A 254 20.14 -22.48 -13.09
N PRO A 255 21.32 -23.06 -12.79
CA PRO A 255 22.40 -22.35 -12.10
C PRO A 255 22.83 -21.08 -12.86
N GLU A 256 23.07 -20.00 -12.13
CA GLU A 256 23.57 -18.71 -12.65
C GLU A 256 24.62 -18.15 -11.67
N HIS A 257 25.56 -17.32 -12.13
CA HIS A 257 26.52 -16.72 -11.21
C HIS A 257 25.88 -15.60 -10.39
N LEU A 258 25.57 -15.87 -9.11
CA LEU A 258 25.06 -14.88 -8.17
C LEU A 258 26.24 -14.26 -7.41
N TYR A 259 26.56 -12.99 -7.69
CA TYR A 259 27.76 -12.33 -7.18
C TYR A 259 27.56 -11.72 -5.78
N THR A 260 26.61 -10.79 -5.64
CA THR A 260 26.06 -10.35 -4.36
C THR A 260 24.68 -10.98 -4.20
N ASN A 261 24.17 -11.10 -2.97
CA ASN A 261 22.86 -11.71 -2.69
C ASN A 261 21.80 -10.70 -2.21
N GLN A 262 22.20 -9.72 -1.39
CA GLN A 262 21.32 -8.67 -0.84
C GLN A 262 20.05 -9.19 -0.17
N ILE A 263 20.17 -10.33 0.52
CA ILE A 263 19.05 -10.95 1.22
C ILE A 263 18.74 -10.18 2.51
N VAL A 264 17.46 -9.85 2.72
CA VAL A 264 16.94 -9.17 3.91
C VAL A 264 15.58 -9.78 4.31
N ALA A 265 15.21 -9.71 5.59
CA ALA A 265 13.82 -9.96 5.99
C ALA A 265 12.96 -8.73 5.64
N TYR A 266 11.85 -8.93 4.92
CA TYR A 266 11.02 -7.80 4.49
C TYR A 266 10.27 -7.20 5.67
N GLN A 267 10.55 -5.94 6.02
CA GLN A 267 10.07 -5.33 7.27
C GLN A 267 8.54 -5.36 7.48
N ARG A 268 7.75 -5.30 6.39
CA ARG A 268 6.28 -5.33 6.45
C ARG A 268 5.69 -6.75 6.49
N ALA A 269 6.50 -7.77 6.17
CA ALA A 269 6.17 -9.19 6.27
C ALA A 269 7.44 -10.00 6.60
N PRO A 270 7.98 -9.88 7.84
CA PRO A 270 9.34 -10.33 8.18
C PRO A 270 9.53 -11.85 8.16
N HIS A 271 8.45 -12.62 8.00
CA HIS A 271 8.51 -14.07 7.75
C HIS A 271 8.99 -14.42 6.34
N ILE A 272 9.06 -13.45 5.44
CA ILE A 272 9.53 -13.57 4.06
C ILE A 272 10.90 -12.91 3.92
N PHE A 273 11.91 -13.70 3.55
CA PHE A 273 13.18 -13.18 3.05
C PHE A 273 13.05 -12.74 1.60
N MET A 274 13.61 -11.59 1.27
CA MET A 274 13.73 -11.07 -0.10
C MET A 274 15.21 -10.91 -0.44
N GLY A 275 15.63 -11.39 -1.60
CA GLY A 275 16.98 -11.24 -2.13
C GLY A 275 17.01 -10.49 -3.44
N PHE A 276 18.05 -9.68 -3.63
CA PHE A 276 18.32 -8.93 -4.85
C PHE A 276 19.70 -9.26 -5.43
N PRO A 277 19.94 -10.51 -5.87
CA PRO A 277 21.25 -10.88 -6.35
C PRO A 277 21.68 -10.06 -7.57
N LYS A 278 22.97 -9.72 -7.63
CA LYS A 278 23.60 -9.36 -8.90
C LYS A 278 23.89 -10.64 -9.66
N ARG A 279 23.15 -10.90 -10.74
CA ARG A 279 23.47 -11.98 -11.68
C ARG A 279 24.59 -11.52 -12.60
N PHE A 280 25.59 -12.39 -12.77
CA PHE A 280 26.72 -12.19 -13.67
C PHE A 280 26.66 -13.19 -14.83
N MET A 281 26.75 -12.68 -16.04
CA MET A 281 26.75 -13.45 -17.28
C MET A 281 28.15 -13.37 -17.91
N PRO A 282 29.06 -14.33 -17.63
CA PRO A 282 30.44 -14.26 -18.09
C PRO A 282 30.58 -14.26 -19.62
N ASP A 283 29.68 -14.95 -20.31
CA ASP A 283 29.78 -15.19 -21.76
C ASP A 283 29.20 -14.06 -22.62
N ARG A 284 28.68 -12.99 -21.99
CA ARG A 284 28.14 -11.83 -22.72
C ARG A 284 29.18 -10.74 -22.85
N GLN A 285 29.27 -10.13 -24.04
CA GLN A 285 30.22 -9.07 -24.33
C GLN A 285 29.52 -7.91 -25.03
N VAL A 286 29.88 -6.68 -24.65
CA VAL A 286 29.56 -5.46 -25.41
C VAL A 286 30.85 -4.89 -25.99
N ALA A 287 30.80 -4.45 -27.24
CA ALA A 287 31.96 -3.89 -27.93
C ALA A 287 32.46 -2.60 -27.23
N GLY A 288 33.77 -2.57 -26.94
CA GLY A 288 34.42 -1.47 -26.22
C GLY A 288 34.43 -1.65 -24.70
N ASN A 289 33.77 -2.65 -24.13
CA ASN A 289 33.93 -2.95 -22.70
C ASN A 289 35.30 -3.57 -22.44
N ARG A 290 36.02 -3.05 -21.44
CA ARG A 290 37.35 -3.53 -21.07
C ARG A 290 37.35 -4.96 -20.54
N MET A 291 36.38 -5.30 -19.71
CA MET A 291 36.28 -6.62 -19.08
C MET A 291 35.11 -7.43 -19.65
N PRO A 292 35.25 -8.76 -19.77
CA PRO A 292 34.17 -9.61 -20.23
C PRO A 292 33.05 -9.77 -19.19
N GLY A 293 31.89 -10.10 -19.73
CA GLY A 293 30.67 -10.38 -18.99
C GLY A 293 29.82 -9.14 -18.75
N LEU A 294 28.55 -9.39 -18.45
CA LEU A 294 27.55 -8.37 -18.14
C LEU A 294 26.81 -8.76 -16.86
N SER A 295 26.12 -7.80 -16.25
CA SER A 295 25.34 -8.08 -15.04
C SER A 295 24.02 -7.32 -14.99
N ASP A 296 23.05 -7.90 -14.30
CA ASP A 296 21.75 -7.32 -13.99
C ASP A 296 21.33 -7.71 -12.56
N GLY A 297 20.24 -7.13 -12.06
CA GLY A 297 19.67 -7.46 -10.76
C GLY A 297 18.50 -8.43 -10.91
N VAL A 298 18.48 -9.51 -10.14
CA VAL A 298 17.38 -10.49 -10.08
C VAL A 298 16.63 -10.39 -8.75
N PHE A 299 15.46 -11.01 -8.67
CA PHE A 299 14.64 -11.05 -7.46
C PHE A 299 14.37 -12.49 -7.03
N MET A 300 14.42 -12.76 -5.73
CA MET A 300 14.10 -14.06 -5.15
C MET A 300 13.50 -13.93 -3.76
N THR A 301 12.69 -14.90 -3.35
CA THR A 301 12.07 -14.93 -2.02
C THR A 301 12.20 -16.29 -1.36
N SER A 302 12.21 -16.30 -0.03
CA SER A 302 12.24 -17.54 0.76
C SER A 302 11.45 -17.38 2.05
N ARG A 303 10.87 -18.49 2.51
CA ARG A 303 10.16 -18.60 3.79
C ARG A 303 10.90 -19.45 4.81
N ASP A 304 12.11 -19.93 4.50
CA ASP A 304 12.92 -20.73 5.44
C ASP A 304 14.37 -20.27 5.52
N GLY A 305 14.80 -19.43 4.57
CA GLY A 305 16.17 -18.94 4.44
C GLY A 305 17.11 -19.93 3.74
N VAL A 306 16.61 -21.04 3.19
CA VAL A 306 17.40 -22.08 2.51
C VAL A 306 16.90 -22.32 1.08
N SER A 307 15.59 -22.53 0.90
CA SER A 307 14.97 -22.72 -0.40
C SER A 307 14.37 -21.40 -0.89
N PHE A 308 14.85 -20.93 -2.04
CA PHE A 308 14.45 -19.65 -2.62
C PHE A 308 13.73 -19.85 -3.96
N LYS A 309 12.52 -19.28 -4.07
CA LYS A 309 11.88 -19.06 -5.36
C LYS A 309 12.61 -17.90 -6.03
N ARG A 310 13.30 -18.17 -7.14
CA ARG A 310 14.02 -17.16 -7.90
C ARG A 310 13.34 -16.91 -9.24
N TRP A 311 13.15 -15.64 -9.56
CA TRP A 311 12.64 -15.22 -10.86
C TRP A 311 13.77 -15.23 -11.89
N PRO A 312 13.60 -15.89 -13.06
CA PRO A 312 14.63 -15.93 -14.09
C PRO A 312 14.76 -14.58 -14.84
N GLU A 313 13.69 -13.78 -14.87
CA GLU A 313 13.70 -12.44 -15.43
C GLU A 313 14.50 -11.47 -14.54
N ALA A 314 15.16 -10.50 -15.19
CA ALA A 314 15.82 -9.41 -14.48
C ALA A 314 14.77 -8.50 -13.82
N PHE A 315 14.95 -8.26 -12.53
CA PHE A 315 14.20 -7.31 -11.74
C PHE A 315 14.70 -5.87 -12.00
N ILE A 316 16.02 -5.62 -11.86
CA ILE A 316 16.66 -4.37 -12.28
C ILE A 316 17.43 -4.63 -13.56
N ARG A 317 16.87 -4.16 -14.68
CA ARG A 317 17.54 -4.20 -15.99
C ARG A 317 18.56 -3.05 -16.12
N PRO A 318 19.66 -3.24 -16.87
CA PRO A 318 20.61 -2.16 -17.17
C PRO A 318 19.95 -0.94 -17.82
N GLY A 319 18.95 -1.15 -18.68
CA GLY A 319 18.22 -0.09 -19.38
C GLY A 319 19.00 0.51 -20.56
N PRO A 320 18.62 1.69 -21.07
CA PRO A 320 19.29 2.31 -22.22
C PRO A 320 20.67 2.91 -21.89
N ASN A 321 21.00 3.09 -20.60
CA ASN A 321 22.27 3.68 -20.20
C ASN A 321 23.44 2.71 -20.46
N ARG A 322 24.33 3.05 -21.39
CA ARG A 322 25.53 2.25 -21.73
C ARG A 322 26.35 1.91 -20.48
N GLU A 323 26.52 2.84 -19.57
CA GLU A 323 27.36 2.67 -18.38
C GLU A 323 26.86 1.59 -17.42
N ARG A 324 25.63 1.08 -17.60
CA ARG A 324 25.06 -0.02 -16.82
C ARG A 324 25.25 -1.40 -17.47
N TRP A 325 25.77 -1.46 -18.70
CA TRP A 325 26.05 -2.70 -19.43
C TRP A 325 27.47 -3.21 -19.17
N PHE A 326 27.81 -3.48 -17.91
CA PHE A 326 29.15 -3.92 -17.49
C PHE A 326 29.10 -5.05 -16.45
N ASN A 327 30.20 -5.78 -16.27
CA ASN A 327 30.26 -6.95 -15.39
C ASN A 327 30.21 -6.64 -13.89
N ARG A 328 30.61 -5.43 -13.47
CA ARG A 328 30.65 -4.99 -12.07
C ARG A 328 29.65 -3.88 -11.84
N ASN A 329 28.45 -4.03 -12.38
CA ASN A 329 27.42 -3.01 -12.23
C ASN A 329 26.06 -3.58 -11.81
N ASN A 330 25.08 -2.70 -11.65
CA ASN A 330 23.72 -3.05 -11.21
C ASN A 330 23.72 -3.78 -9.86
N MET A 331 24.68 -3.46 -8.97
CA MET A 331 24.71 -4.00 -7.62
C MET A 331 23.67 -3.27 -6.79
N THR A 332 22.61 -3.97 -6.42
CA THR A 332 21.65 -3.46 -5.45
C THR A 332 22.35 -3.32 -4.09
N ALA A 333 22.10 -2.22 -3.39
CA ALA A 333 22.48 -2.04 -2.00
C ALA A 333 21.74 -3.04 -1.11
N TRP A 334 22.33 -3.40 0.03
CA TRP A 334 21.61 -4.16 1.03
C TRP A 334 20.60 -3.26 1.75
N GLY A 335 19.33 -3.68 1.77
CA GLY A 335 18.25 -2.99 2.46
C GLY A 335 17.16 -2.45 1.54
N ILE A 336 15.98 -2.28 2.11
CA ILE A 336 14.78 -1.72 1.48
C ILE A 336 14.27 -0.67 2.45
N VAL A 337 14.08 0.57 1.99
CA VAL A 337 13.61 1.65 2.85
C VAL A 337 12.38 2.30 2.25
N GLU A 338 11.53 2.88 3.09
CA GLU A 338 10.38 3.65 2.63
C GLU A 338 10.79 5.11 2.48
N THR A 339 10.42 5.75 1.38
CA THR A 339 10.67 7.18 1.11
C THR A 339 9.36 7.87 0.72
N ALA A 340 9.27 9.17 0.98
CA ALA A 340 8.15 9.96 0.46
C ALA A 340 8.12 9.93 -1.07
N THR A 341 6.91 9.99 -1.62
CA THR A 341 6.67 10.18 -3.05
C THR A 341 6.65 11.68 -3.38
N ASP A 342 6.99 12.02 -4.62
CA ASP A 342 6.89 13.38 -5.15
C ASP A 342 5.45 13.74 -5.59
N ILE A 343 4.51 12.80 -5.50
CA ILE A 343 3.11 12.98 -5.84
C ILE A 343 2.31 13.38 -4.58
N PRO A 344 1.75 14.61 -4.50
CA PRO A 344 1.00 15.05 -3.34
C PRO A 344 -0.17 14.12 -3.00
N GLY A 345 -0.31 13.78 -1.70
CA GLY A 345 -1.40 12.94 -1.19
C GLY A 345 -1.21 11.43 -1.40
N CYS A 346 -0.16 10.99 -2.09
CA CYS A 346 0.14 9.57 -2.24
C CYS A 346 0.93 9.02 -1.03
N PRO A 347 0.79 7.72 -0.70
CA PRO A 347 1.55 7.08 0.36
C PRO A 347 3.05 7.01 0.03
N THR A 348 3.87 6.71 1.04
CA THR A 348 5.29 6.39 0.83
C THR A 348 5.47 5.24 -0.16
N GLU A 349 6.61 5.20 -0.82
CA GLU A 349 7.03 4.14 -1.74
C GLU A 349 8.27 3.42 -1.20
N LEU A 350 8.52 2.20 -1.67
CA LEU A 350 9.77 1.49 -1.41
C LEU A 350 10.88 2.08 -2.28
N SER A 351 12.04 2.29 -1.69
CA SER A 351 13.27 2.69 -2.34
C SER A 351 14.34 1.60 -2.20
N LEU A 352 14.91 1.27 -3.35
CA LEU A 352 16.07 0.41 -3.56
C LEU A 352 17.17 1.25 -4.21
N TYR A 353 18.43 0.91 -3.95
CA TYR A 353 19.56 1.66 -4.50
C TYR A 353 20.42 0.73 -5.33
N SER A 354 20.89 1.17 -6.50
CA SER A 354 21.71 0.36 -7.38
C SER A 354 22.86 1.17 -7.98
N THR A 355 24.04 0.57 -8.05
CA THR A 355 25.22 1.22 -8.63
C THR A 355 25.09 1.37 -10.16
N GLU A 356 25.71 2.43 -10.68
CA GLU A 356 26.01 2.63 -12.09
C GLU A 356 27.44 3.19 -12.28
N ALA A 357 27.99 3.11 -13.51
CA ALA A 357 29.31 3.64 -13.87
C ALA A 357 30.58 2.99 -13.27
N TYR A 358 30.50 1.82 -12.65
CA TYR A 358 31.68 1.10 -12.14
C TYR A 358 32.73 0.89 -13.25
N TYR A 359 33.97 1.34 -13.03
CA TYR A 359 35.09 1.46 -13.99
C TYR A 359 34.91 2.43 -15.18
N GLU A 360 33.70 2.81 -15.54
CA GLU A 360 33.41 3.48 -16.81
C GLU A 360 33.45 5.00 -16.71
N SER A 361 33.50 5.55 -15.50
CA SER A 361 33.68 6.97 -15.24
C SER A 361 34.62 7.19 -14.06
N GLU A 362 34.94 8.45 -13.75
CA GLU A 362 35.79 8.81 -12.58
C GLU A 362 35.16 8.38 -11.24
N ALA A 363 33.82 8.28 -11.17
CA ALA A 363 33.07 8.04 -9.93
C ALA A 363 31.87 7.10 -10.14
N VAL A 364 31.70 6.13 -9.23
CA VAL A 364 30.45 5.34 -9.18
C VAL A 364 29.29 6.23 -8.79
N ARG A 365 28.13 6.01 -9.39
CA ARG A 365 26.88 6.68 -9.01
C ARG A 365 25.92 5.68 -8.42
N VAL A 366 25.11 6.09 -7.45
CA VAL A 366 24.03 5.27 -6.92
C VAL A 366 22.70 5.86 -7.33
N ARG A 367 21.92 5.07 -8.06
CA ARG A 367 20.58 5.45 -8.52
C ARG A 367 19.52 4.85 -7.59
N ARG A 368 18.54 5.67 -7.22
CA ARG A 368 17.34 5.20 -6.51
C ARG A 368 16.36 4.57 -7.50
N PHE A 369 15.72 3.50 -7.06
CA PHE A 369 14.72 2.73 -7.78
C PHE A 369 13.50 2.56 -6.89
N THR A 370 12.30 2.80 -7.41
CA THR A 370 11.10 2.83 -6.57
C THR A 370 10.02 1.84 -6.99
N LEU A 371 9.27 1.37 -6.00
CA LEU A 371 8.11 0.50 -6.13
C LEU A 371 7.04 0.95 -5.15
N ARG A 372 5.76 0.74 -5.49
CA ARG A 372 4.68 0.83 -4.49
C ARG A 372 4.98 -0.09 -3.29
N LEU A 373 4.43 0.22 -2.12
CA LEU A 373 4.53 -0.66 -0.96
C LEU A 373 4.00 -2.06 -1.29
N ASP A 374 4.80 -3.07 -0.94
CA ASP A 374 4.58 -4.50 -1.21
C ASP A 374 4.52 -4.90 -2.70
N GLY A 375 4.84 -3.97 -3.61
CA GLY A 375 4.61 -4.08 -5.05
C GLY A 375 5.53 -4.99 -5.84
N PHE A 376 6.25 -5.92 -5.21
CA PHE A 376 7.25 -6.75 -5.90
C PHE A 376 6.58 -7.69 -6.91
N VAL A 377 5.50 -8.35 -6.50
CA VAL A 377 4.76 -9.33 -7.31
C VAL A 377 3.28 -9.17 -7.03
N SER A 378 2.44 -9.30 -8.05
CA SER A 378 0.98 -9.36 -7.92
C SER A 378 0.43 -10.67 -8.48
N VAL A 379 -0.77 -11.04 -8.03
CA VAL A 379 -1.70 -11.81 -8.86
C VAL A 379 -2.40 -10.82 -9.79
N GLN A 380 -2.20 -10.98 -11.10
CA GLN A 380 -2.77 -10.13 -12.13
C GLN A 380 -3.82 -10.86 -12.94
N ALA A 381 -4.95 -10.19 -13.23
CA ALA A 381 -5.94 -10.63 -14.22
C ALA A 381 -6.15 -9.56 -15.32
N PRO A 382 -6.37 -9.97 -16.58
CA PRO A 382 -6.65 -9.06 -17.69
C PRO A 382 -8.08 -8.48 -17.62
N MET A 383 -8.39 -7.58 -18.55
CA MET A 383 -9.73 -6.98 -18.67
C MET A 383 -10.86 -7.99 -18.99
N SER A 384 -10.54 -9.17 -19.53
CA SER A 384 -11.52 -10.25 -19.70
C SER A 384 -11.94 -10.89 -18.37
N GLY A 385 -11.27 -10.57 -17.27
CA GLY A 385 -11.48 -11.16 -15.96
C GLY A 385 -10.55 -12.34 -15.69
N GLY A 386 -10.43 -12.67 -14.40
CA GLY A 386 -9.71 -13.83 -13.88
C GLY A 386 -10.04 -14.05 -12.41
N GLU A 387 -9.71 -15.24 -11.90
CA GLU A 387 -10.00 -15.64 -10.52
C GLU A 387 -8.77 -16.22 -9.82
N MET A 388 -8.70 -16.00 -8.51
CA MET A 388 -7.75 -16.66 -7.63
C MET A 388 -8.45 -17.15 -6.36
N VAL A 389 -8.26 -18.43 -6.03
CA VAL A 389 -8.76 -19.06 -4.81
C VAL A 389 -7.58 -19.45 -3.94
N THR A 390 -7.61 -19.06 -2.67
CA THR A 390 -6.55 -19.42 -1.72
C THR A 390 -6.64 -20.90 -1.32
N LYS A 391 -5.54 -21.44 -0.78
CA LYS A 391 -5.59 -22.61 0.10
C LYS A 391 -6.47 -22.29 1.31
N PRO A 392 -7.02 -23.30 2.03
CA PRO A 392 -7.67 -23.05 3.31
C PRO A 392 -6.71 -22.27 4.23
N LEU A 393 -7.21 -21.24 4.89
CA LEU A 393 -6.46 -20.40 5.81
C LEU A 393 -7.25 -20.16 7.10
N VAL A 394 -6.52 -19.89 8.18
CA VAL A 394 -7.07 -19.49 9.48
C VAL A 394 -6.41 -18.19 9.88
N PHE A 395 -7.19 -17.26 10.41
CA PHE A 395 -6.73 -15.97 10.90
C PHE A 395 -7.18 -15.73 12.34
N ALA A 396 -6.51 -14.77 12.98
CA ALA A 396 -6.77 -14.38 14.36
C ALA A 396 -7.41 -12.99 14.40
N ALA A 397 -8.10 -12.69 15.51
CA ALA A 397 -8.38 -11.32 15.86
C ALA A 397 -7.07 -10.62 16.27
N PRO A 398 -6.90 -9.32 15.97
CA PRO A 398 -5.78 -8.56 16.52
C PRO A 398 -5.78 -8.64 18.05
N GLU A 399 -4.61 -8.89 18.64
CA GLU A 399 -4.42 -8.73 20.08
C GLU A 399 -4.76 -7.28 20.44
N LYS A 400 -5.68 -7.05 21.39
CA LYS A 400 -6.23 -5.74 21.74
C LYS A 400 -5.16 -4.63 21.69
N PRO A 401 -5.18 -3.76 20.66
CA PRO A 401 -4.80 -2.39 20.91
C PRO A 401 -5.88 -1.83 21.86
N LEU A 402 -5.51 -0.93 22.79
CA LEU A 402 -6.52 -0.13 23.47
C LEU A 402 -7.47 0.41 22.39
N PRO A 403 -8.82 0.29 22.53
CA PRO A 403 -9.68 1.08 21.68
C PRO A 403 -9.15 2.52 21.77
N PRO A 404 -9.04 3.26 20.65
CA PRO A 404 -8.79 4.69 20.76
C PRO A 404 -9.75 5.22 21.83
N PRO A 405 -9.26 6.02 22.81
CA PRO A 405 -10.10 6.46 23.92
C PRO A 405 -11.40 6.95 23.31
N ALA A 406 -12.53 6.42 23.77
CA ALA A 406 -13.83 6.81 23.26
C ALA A 406 -13.87 8.34 23.29
N ARG A 407 -13.67 8.97 22.13
CA ARG A 407 -13.84 10.41 21.99
C ARG A 407 -15.30 10.60 22.34
N SER A 408 -15.57 11.26 23.45
CA SER A 408 -16.94 11.53 23.89
C SER A 408 -17.70 12.15 22.71
N GLY A 409 -18.63 11.40 22.11
CA GLY A 409 -19.45 11.85 20.98
C GLY A 409 -19.41 10.99 19.70
N GLY A 410 -18.33 10.23 19.41
CA GLY A 410 -18.19 9.55 18.10
C GLY A 410 -17.84 10.50 16.93
N PRO A 411 -17.72 9.99 15.69
CA PRO A 411 -17.33 10.78 14.50
C PRO A 411 -18.39 11.85 14.14
N VAL A 412 -19.66 11.60 14.47
CA VAL A 412 -20.74 12.58 14.44
C VAL A 412 -21.35 12.66 15.83
N ALA A 413 -21.41 13.86 16.39
CA ALA A 413 -21.93 14.09 17.73
C ALA A 413 -22.91 15.26 17.75
N ARG A 414 -23.81 15.27 18.73
CA ARG A 414 -24.55 16.48 19.12
C ARG A 414 -23.61 17.43 19.85
N THR A 415 -23.64 18.72 19.50
CA THR A 415 -22.96 19.77 20.27
C THR A 415 -23.93 20.90 20.60
N THR A 416 -23.91 21.37 21.85
CA THR A 416 -24.60 22.59 22.30
C THR A 416 -23.65 23.79 22.35
N ASP A 417 -22.37 23.59 22.03
CA ASP A 417 -21.34 24.60 22.15
C ASP A 417 -21.25 25.38 20.84
N GLY A 418 -21.78 26.60 20.82
CA GLY A 418 -21.91 27.43 19.62
C GLY A 418 -22.71 26.78 18.49
N PRO A 419 -24.01 26.45 18.69
CA PRO A 419 -24.87 25.91 17.65
C PRO A 419 -25.02 26.89 16.49
N ILE A 420 -25.31 26.37 15.30
CA ILE A 420 -25.52 27.20 14.10
C ILE A 420 -26.83 27.99 14.23
N LEU A 421 -27.92 27.27 14.50
CA LEU A 421 -29.23 27.81 14.84
C LEU A 421 -29.77 27.07 16.07
N GLY A 422 -30.69 27.70 16.78
CA GLY A 422 -31.36 27.08 17.92
C GLY A 422 -30.44 26.64 19.07
N THR A 423 -30.61 25.42 19.56
CA THR A 423 -29.99 24.98 20.85
C THR A 423 -28.85 23.98 20.71
N ALA A 424 -28.72 23.32 19.56
CA ALA A 424 -27.68 22.33 19.29
C ALA A 424 -27.45 22.22 17.78
N SER A 425 -26.32 21.63 17.38
CA SER A 425 -26.05 21.24 15.99
C SER A 425 -25.35 19.88 15.95
N LEU A 426 -25.24 19.29 14.77
CA LEU A 426 -24.36 18.14 14.56
C LEU A 426 -22.94 18.64 14.34
N VAL A 427 -21.96 17.94 14.91
CA VAL A 427 -20.54 18.14 14.63
C VAL A 427 -19.93 16.86 14.08
N PHE A 428 -19.31 16.98 12.90
CA PHE A 428 -18.55 15.95 12.21
C PHE A 428 -17.06 16.12 12.55
N ASN A 429 -16.60 15.31 13.49
CA ASN A 429 -15.22 15.32 14.00
C ASN A 429 -14.29 14.46 13.13
N GLU A 430 -14.84 13.49 12.44
CA GLU A 430 -14.16 12.52 11.57
C GLU A 430 -15.05 12.24 10.34
N PRO A 431 -14.47 11.76 9.22
CA PRO A 431 -15.24 11.37 8.04
C PRO A 431 -16.38 10.39 8.37
N ALA A 432 -17.61 10.77 8.04
CA ALA A 432 -18.81 10.01 8.33
C ALA A 432 -19.90 10.26 7.29
N VAL A 433 -20.81 9.30 7.16
CA VAL A 433 -21.92 9.34 6.19
C VAL A 433 -23.25 9.29 6.94
N LEU A 434 -24.14 10.22 6.63
CA LEU A 434 -25.56 10.11 7.00
C LEU A 434 -26.37 9.75 5.75
N THR A 435 -26.95 8.56 5.71
CA THR A 435 -27.91 8.20 4.66
C THR A 435 -29.25 8.86 4.95
N LEU A 436 -29.89 9.45 3.93
CA LEU A 436 -31.19 10.12 4.03
C LEU A 436 -32.27 9.21 3.41
N PRO A 437 -32.98 8.37 4.20
CA PRO A 437 -33.84 7.34 3.66
C PRO A 437 -34.97 7.88 2.77
N GLY A 438 -35.41 7.09 1.80
CA GLY A 438 -36.54 7.44 0.93
C GLY A 438 -36.25 8.49 -0.15
N THR A 439 -35.01 8.98 -0.24
CA THR A 439 -34.60 10.02 -1.19
C THR A 439 -34.12 9.47 -2.54
N ARG A 440 -34.24 8.16 -2.79
CA ARG A 440 -33.94 7.58 -4.11
C ARG A 440 -34.78 8.17 -5.26
N GLU A 441 -36.05 8.45 -5.00
CA GLU A 441 -37.01 8.93 -6.00
C GLU A 441 -37.63 10.25 -5.54
N LEU A 442 -36.97 11.38 -5.78
CA LEU A 442 -37.34 12.69 -5.22
C LEU A 442 -38.42 13.43 -6.02
N GLY A 443 -38.59 13.09 -7.29
CA GLY A 443 -39.62 13.68 -8.16
C GLY A 443 -39.15 14.95 -8.86
N ALA A 444 -40.07 15.64 -9.54
CA ALA A 444 -39.73 16.77 -10.43
C ALA A 444 -39.49 18.10 -9.69
N LYS A 445 -39.81 18.18 -8.39
CA LYS A 445 -39.68 19.41 -7.61
C LYS A 445 -38.93 19.09 -6.33
N VAL A 446 -37.72 19.64 -6.18
CA VAL A 446 -36.85 19.29 -5.06
C VAL A 446 -36.16 20.53 -4.51
N THR A 447 -35.96 20.58 -3.20
CA THR A 447 -35.05 21.53 -2.55
C THR A 447 -34.08 20.78 -1.66
N PHE A 448 -32.79 21.02 -1.82
CA PHE A 448 -31.74 20.60 -0.91
C PHE A 448 -31.29 21.82 -0.12
N ALA A 449 -31.13 21.70 1.20
CA ALA A 449 -30.58 22.79 2.01
C ALA A 449 -29.82 22.26 3.23
N VAL A 450 -28.82 23.01 3.68
CA VAL A 450 -28.09 22.73 4.92
C VAL A 450 -27.48 24.01 5.46
N GLN A 451 -27.42 24.12 6.78
CA GLN A 451 -26.65 25.11 7.50
C GLN A 451 -25.30 24.50 7.90
N ILE A 452 -24.20 25.21 7.66
CA ILE A 452 -22.84 24.74 7.99
C ILE A 452 -22.06 25.79 8.76
N ALA A 453 -21.13 25.37 9.63
CA ALA A 453 -20.20 26.28 10.30
C ALA A 453 -18.91 25.57 10.70
N GLY A 454 -17.81 26.33 10.82
CA GLY A 454 -16.53 25.78 11.28
C GLY A 454 -15.97 24.68 10.38
N VAL A 455 -16.32 24.69 9.09
CA VAL A 455 -15.85 23.72 8.10
C VAL A 455 -14.40 24.03 7.75
N PRO A 456 -13.46 23.06 7.81
CA PRO A 456 -12.07 23.29 7.42
C PRO A 456 -11.92 23.41 5.90
N PRO A 457 -10.96 24.21 5.41
CA PRO A 457 -10.66 24.33 3.98
C PRO A 457 -10.50 22.99 3.26
N GLY A 458 -10.94 22.92 1.99
CA GLY A 458 -10.91 21.72 1.14
C GLY A 458 -12.26 21.42 0.50
N HIS A 459 -12.30 20.46 -0.44
CA HIS A 459 -13.55 19.97 -1.01
C HIS A 459 -14.32 19.14 0.03
N ARG A 460 -15.62 19.43 0.20
CA ARG A 460 -16.50 18.82 1.21
C ARG A 460 -17.85 18.47 0.61
N ARG A 461 -18.24 17.21 0.69
CA ARG A 461 -19.54 16.70 0.22
C ARG A 461 -20.66 17.16 1.13
N LEU A 462 -21.63 17.89 0.58
CA LEU A 462 -22.89 18.17 1.29
C LEU A 462 -23.88 17.05 1.00
N PHE A 463 -24.39 16.95 -0.24
CA PHE A 463 -25.30 15.88 -0.64
C PHE A 463 -24.73 15.13 -1.84
N SER A 464 -24.71 13.79 -1.77
CA SER A 464 -24.12 12.96 -2.83
C SER A 464 -24.89 11.67 -3.07
N ALA A 465 -24.98 11.32 -4.35
CA ALA A 465 -25.32 9.99 -4.86
C ALA A 465 -24.32 9.59 -5.96
N TYR A 466 -23.07 10.03 -5.80
CA TYR A 466 -21.98 9.90 -6.76
C TYR A 466 -21.05 8.77 -6.36
N ASP A 467 -20.53 7.98 -7.31
CA ASP A 467 -19.56 6.91 -7.07
C ASP A 467 -18.22 7.09 -7.82
N GLY A 468 -18.03 8.23 -8.49
CA GLY A 468 -16.86 8.46 -9.36
C GLY A 468 -17.18 8.44 -10.86
N GLY A 469 -18.43 8.18 -11.25
CA GLY A 469 -18.88 8.20 -12.64
C GLY A 469 -18.87 9.59 -13.33
N PRO A 470 -19.22 9.66 -14.62
CA PRO A 470 -19.37 10.93 -15.33
C PRO A 470 -20.78 11.51 -15.17
N VAL A 471 -20.90 12.75 -14.66
CA VAL A 471 -22.21 13.42 -14.51
C VAL A 471 -22.65 14.10 -15.82
N THR A 472 -23.05 13.27 -16.78
CA THR A 472 -23.53 13.68 -18.12
C THR A 472 -25.06 13.55 -18.26
N ALA A 473 -25.62 14.06 -19.35
CA ALA A 473 -27.06 14.03 -19.59
C ALA A 473 -27.63 12.60 -19.51
N GLY A 474 -28.65 12.40 -18.68
CA GLY A 474 -29.29 11.09 -18.46
C GLY A 474 -28.61 10.23 -17.39
N VAL A 475 -27.47 10.64 -16.84
CA VAL A 475 -26.82 9.97 -15.71
C VAL A 475 -27.43 10.46 -14.40
N LYS A 476 -27.86 9.50 -13.57
CA LYS A 476 -28.60 9.72 -12.32
C LYS A 476 -27.67 9.79 -11.09
N GLU A 477 -26.55 10.47 -11.25
CA GLU A 477 -25.59 10.77 -10.20
C GLU A 477 -25.74 12.23 -9.77
N LEU A 478 -25.70 12.48 -8.46
CA LEU A 478 -25.90 13.80 -7.88
C LEU A 478 -24.69 14.20 -7.04
N VAL A 479 -24.24 15.43 -7.24
CA VAL A 479 -23.19 16.07 -6.45
C VAL A 479 -23.68 17.45 -6.01
N PHE A 480 -23.69 17.71 -4.71
CA PHE A 480 -23.76 19.05 -4.13
C PHE A 480 -22.66 19.19 -3.08
N ASP A 481 -21.72 20.10 -3.31
CA ASP A 481 -20.55 20.26 -2.46
C ASP A 481 -20.10 21.73 -2.32
N ILE A 482 -19.12 21.92 -1.43
CA ILE A 482 -18.34 23.14 -1.30
C ILE A 482 -16.86 22.81 -1.56
N GLY A 483 -16.10 23.78 -2.07
CA GLY A 483 -14.69 23.54 -2.40
C GLY A 483 -13.89 24.84 -2.58
N LEU A 484 -12.70 24.88 -1.99
CA LEU A 484 -11.65 25.84 -2.32
C LEU A 484 -10.31 25.11 -2.30
N THR A 485 -9.65 24.95 -3.46
CA THR A 485 -8.22 24.64 -3.48
C THR A 485 -7.45 25.96 -3.40
N SER A 486 -6.45 26.03 -2.52
CA SER A 486 -5.79 27.27 -2.09
C SER A 486 -4.86 27.91 -3.12
N ALA A 487 -5.15 27.82 -4.43
CA ALA A 487 -4.28 28.37 -5.47
C ALA A 487 -4.98 29.02 -6.68
N ASN A 488 -6.31 28.92 -6.84
CA ASN A 488 -7.01 29.51 -8.00
C ASN A 488 -8.36 30.13 -7.62
N ALA A 489 -8.53 31.43 -7.86
CA ALA A 489 -9.81 32.14 -7.69
C ALA A 489 -10.93 31.64 -8.64
N LYS A 490 -10.62 30.73 -9.57
CA LYS A 490 -11.57 30.18 -10.55
C LYS A 490 -12.27 28.90 -10.10
N ASP A 491 -11.81 28.25 -9.02
CA ASP A 491 -12.48 27.06 -8.51
C ASP A 491 -13.81 27.44 -7.85
N PRO A 492 -14.88 26.66 -8.06
CA PRO A 492 -16.18 26.99 -7.52
C PRO A 492 -16.21 26.79 -6.01
N ALA A 493 -16.56 27.84 -5.25
CA ALA A 493 -16.80 27.78 -3.81
C ALA A 493 -17.90 26.77 -3.46
N THR A 494 -18.88 26.60 -4.35
CA THR A 494 -19.89 25.55 -4.28
C THR A 494 -20.36 25.17 -5.68
N ARG A 495 -20.74 23.90 -5.86
CA ARG A 495 -21.29 23.39 -7.11
C ARG A 495 -22.39 22.37 -6.87
N PHE A 496 -23.33 22.34 -7.81
CA PHE A 496 -24.34 21.33 -7.97
C PHE A 496 -24.21 20.67 -9.35
N MET A 497 -24.29 19.34 -9.39
CA MET A 497 -24.31 18.56 -10.61
C MET A 497 -25.38 17.48 -10.55
N TYR A 498 -26.19 17.37 -11.60
CA TYR A 498 -27.11 16.25 -11.79
C TYR A 498 -27.52 16.14 -13.25
N SER A 499 -27.48 14.94 -13.84
CA SER A 499 -27.97 14.65 -15.20
C SER A 499 -27.49 15.67 -16.26
N GLY A 500 -26.19 16.00 -16.23
CA GLY A 500 -25.57 16.94 -17.17
C GLY A 500 -25.83 18.42 -16.89
N VAL A 501 -26.62 18.77 -15.88
CA VAL A 501 -26.74 20.14 -15.38
C VAL A 501 -25.61 20.39 -14.39
N LEU A 502 -24.75 21.37 -14.69
CA LEU A 502 -23.70 21.88 -13.80
C LEU A 502 -24.00 23.35 -13.48
N LEU A 503 -24.14 23.65 -12.21
CA LEU A 503 -24.30 25.02 -11.72
C LEU A 503 -23.30 25.25 -10.59
N SER A 504 -22.57 26.36 -10.64
CA SER A 504 -21.56 26.67 -9.63
C SER A 504 -21.50 28.17 -9.31
N ALA A 505 -20.96 28.48 -8.14
CA ALA A 505 -20.70 29.83 -7.69
C ALA A 505 -19.24 29.97 -7.25
N THR A 506 -18.59 31.06 -7.66
CA THR A 506 -17.20 31.34 -7.32
C THR A 506 -17.09 32.07 -5.98
N PRO A 507 -15.90 32.06 -5.35
CA PRO A 507 -15.66 32.77 -4.09
C PRO A 507 -15.92 34.28 -4.17
N GLU A 508 -15.79 34.90 -5.35
CA GLU A 508 -16.15 36.31 -5.51
C GLU A 508 -17.65 36.57 -5.31
N LYS A 509 -18.50 35.60 -5.62
CA LYS A 509 -19.97 35.69 -5.42
C LYS A 509 -20.40 35.28 -4.03
N THR A 510 -19.82 34.20 -3.50
CA THR A 510 -20.25 33.58 -2.24
C THR A 510 -19.58 34.19 -1.02
N GLY A 511 -18.41 34.80 -1.18
CA GLY A 511 -17.48 35.02 -0.08
C GLY A 511 -16.75 33.73 0.34
N ASN A 512 -16.02 33.81 1.45
CA ASN A 512 -15.27 32.67 2.00
C ASN A 512 -16.17 31.81 2.89
N LEU A 513 -16.58 30.64 2.40
CA LEU A 513 -17.40 29.66 3.15
C LEU A 513 -16.65 28.95 4.29
N TYR A 514 -15.34 29.20 4.44
CA TYR A 514 -14.47 28.62 5.47
C TYR A 514 -14.00 29.67 6.48
N ASP A 515 -14.72 30.78 6.61
CA ASP A 515 -14.37 31.87 7.54
C ASP A 515 -14.72 31.56 9.01
N GLY A 516 -15.24 30.36 9.27
CA GLY A 516 -15.65 29.87 10.58
C GLY A 516 -17.05 30.28 10.99
N LYS A 517 -17.75 31.13 10.22
CA LYS A 517 -19.12 31.57 10.51
C LYS A 517 -20.15 30.58 9.96
N PRO A 518 -21.41 30.68 10.44
CA PRO A 518 -22.53 30.01 9.81
C PRO A 518 -22.77 30.45 8.37
N HIS A 519 -23.00 29.48 7.49
CA HIS A 519 -23.43 29.68 6.11
C HIS A 519 -24.59 28.73 5.76
N HIS A 520 -25.54 29.24 4.98
CA HIS A 520 -26.66 28.47 4.46
C HIS A 520 -26.45 28.15 2.98
N LEU A 521 -26.51 26.86 2.62
CA LEU A 521 -26.29 26.35 1.27
C LEU A 521 -27.59 25.69 0.80
N ALA A 522 -28.15 26.12 -0.34
CA ALA A 522 -29.36 25.49 -0.89
C ALA A 522 -29.38 25.41 -2.42
N VAL A 523 -30.07 24.40 -2.93
CA VAL A 523 -30.34 24.19 -4.35
C VAL A 523 -31.79 23.81 -4.56
N THR A 524 -32.46 24.42 -5.54
CA THR A 524 -33.78 23.98 -6.01
C THR A 524 -33.68 23.32 -7.37
N TRP A 525 -34.45 22.26 -7.58
CA TRP A 525 -34.70 21.61 -8.87
C TRP A 525 -36.19 21.72 -9.20
N ASP A 526 -36.55 22.43 -10.26
CA ASP A 526 -37.92 22.52 -10.80
C ASP A 526 -37.94 22.00 -12.23
N ASP A 527 -38.20 20.71 -12.38
CA ASP A 527 -38.29 20.00 -13.65
C ASP A 527 -37.10 20.28 -14.60
N GLY A 528 -35.88 20.24 -14.06
CA GLY A 528 -34.64 20.51 -14.79
C GLY A 528 -34.11 21.94 -14.69
N VAL A 529 -34.88 22.88 -14.15
CA VAL A 529 -34.38 24.22 -13.82
C VAL A 529 -33.75 24.19 -12.43
N VAL A 530 -32.47 24.55 -12.36
CA VAL A 530 -31.70 24.55 -11.11
C VAL A 530 -31.44 25.98 -10.66
N ARG A 531 -31.59 26.26 -9.36
CA ARG A 531 -31.13 27.53 -8.75
C ARG A 531 -30.28 27.22 -7.53
N LEU A 532 -29.17 27.93 -7.39
CA LEU A 532 -28.20 27.76 -6.31
C LEU A 532 -28.21 29.00 -5.43
N TYR A 533 -28.24 28.80 -4.12
CA TYR A 533 -28.34 29.85 -3.13
C TYR A 533 -27.26 29.71 -2.06
N VAL A 534 -26.72 30.85 -1.63
CA VAL A 534 -25.80 30.97 -0.49
C VAL A 534 -26.32 32.10 0.41
N ASP A 535 -26.44 31.83 1.70
CA ASP A 535 -26.89 32.78 2.73
C ASP A 535 -28.23 33.46 2.37
N GLY A 536 -29.15 32.67 1.80
CA GLY A 536 -30.47 33.12 1.38
C GLY A 536 -30.52 33.91 0.08
N ARG A 537 -29.39 34.07 -0.62
CA ARG A 537 -29.28 34.84 -1.87
C ARG A 537 -29.01 33.93 -3.05
N GLU A 538 -29.67 34.18 -4.18
CA GLU A 538 -29.45 33.40 -5.40
C GLU A 538 -28.07 33.73 -6.01
N MET A 539 -27.24 32.72 -6.20
CA MET A 539 -25.92 32.82 -6.83
C MET A 539 -26.00 32.66 -8.36
N GLY A 540 -27.01 31.93 -8.82
CA GLY A 540 -27.34 31.75 -10.22
C GLY A 540 -28.40 30.67 -10.45
N SER A 541 -28.80 30.55 -11.72
CA SER A 541 -29.73 29.54 -12.22
C SER A 541 -29.15 28.85 -13.46
N GLY A 542 -29.51 27.58 -13.68
CA GLY A 542 -29.08 26.79 -14.84
C GLY A 542 -30.09 25.71 -15.22
N GLY A 543 -29.73 24.89 -16.22
CA GLY A 543 -30.61 23.83 -16.73
C GLY A 543 -31.76 24.36 -17.60
N ALA A 544 -32.73 23.49 -17.88
CA ALA A 544 -33.90 23.80 -18.72
C ALA A 544 -35.10 22.98 -18.27
N THR A 545 -36.30 23.52 -18.45
CA THR A 545 -37.57 22.81 -18.21
C THR A 545 -37.67 21.52 -19.01
N GLY A 546 -38.31 20.49 -18.46
CA GLY A 546 -38.38 19.16 -19.06
C GLY A 546 -37.21 18.24 -18.70
N GLY A 547 -36.42 18.58 -17.68
CA GLY A 547 -35.36 17.72 -17.14
C GLY A 547 -35.89 16.50 -16.37
N GLY A 548 -37.18 16.48 -16.04
CA GLY A 548 -37.86 15.34 -15.45
C GLY A 548 -37.61 15.16 -13.94
N PRO A 549 -38.09 14.04 -13.38
CA PRO A 549 -37.94 13.75 -11.96
C PRO A 549 -36.49 13.44 -11.60
N LEU A 550 -36.04 14.02 -10.49
CA LEU A 550 -34.77 13.71 -9.86
C LEU A 550 -34.90 12.33 -9.20
N SER A 551 -34.17 11.37 -9.74
CA SER A 551 -34.09 9.98 -9.29
C SER A 551 -32.62 9.53 -9.28
N LEU A 552 -32.26 8.66 -8.34
CA LEU A 552 -30.87 8.31 -8.04
C LEU A 552 -30.59 6.84 -8.42
N ALA A 553 -29.47 6.59 -9.09
CA ALA A 553 -29.13 5.25 -9.58
C ALA A 553 -28.71 4.29 -8.45
N LEU A 554 -27.88 4.77 -7.52
CA LEU A 554 -27.15 3.94 -6.56
C LEU A 554 -27.94 3.64 -5.28
N GLY A 555 -28.83 4.55 -4.88
CA GLY A 555 -29.61 4.43 -3.66
C GLY A 555 -30.10 5.77 -3.16
N ASP A 556 -30.39 5.83 -1.87
CA ASP A 556 -30.78 7.05 -1.18
C ASP A 556 -29.63 8.08 -1.13
N LEU A 557 -29.97 9.34 -1.05
CA LEU A 557 -29.01 10.44 -0.94
C LEU A 557 -28.18 10.31 0.34
N ARG A 558 -26.90 10.63 0.26
CA ARG A 558 -25.98 10.70 1.39
C ARG A 558 -25.64 12.13 1.73
N PHE A 559 -25.47 12.41 3.01
CA PHE A 559 -24.79 13.60 3.50
C PHE A 559 -23.38 13.25 3.97
N GLY A 560 -22.40 14.05 3.54
CA GLY A 560 -21.04 13.99 4.06
C GLY A 560 -20.01 13.20 3.25
N GLU A 561 -20.41 12.31 2.33
CA GLU A 561 -19.49 11.56 1.48
C GLU A 561 -20.17 10.88 0.27
N ASP A 562 -19.37 10.43 -0.68
CA ASP A 562 -19.78 9.68 -1.87
C ASP A 562 -20.18 8.21 -1.60
N TYR A 563 -20.76 7.58 -2.62
CA TYR A 563 -20.97 6.13 -2.69
C TYR A 563 -19.65 5.40 -3.00
N PRO A 564 -19.41 4.21 -2.43
CA PRO A 564 -18.42 3.30 -2.99
C PRO A 564 -18.74 3.07 -4.48
N PRO A 565 -17.73 2.92 -5.33
CA PRO A 565 -16.33 2.65 -4.97
C PRO A 565 -15.43 3.88 -4.83
N ALA A 566 -15.97 5.10 -4.96
CA ALA A 566 -15.26 6.30 -4.53
C ALA A 566 -14.79 6.14 -3.07
N SER A 567 -13.58 6.63 -2.77
CA SER A 567 -13.04 6.55 -1.43
C SER A 567 -13.98 7.26 -0.46
N VAL A 568 -14.43 6.59 0.60
CA VAL A 568 -15.21 7.19 1.71
C VAL A 568 -14.41 8.21 2.54
N LEU A 569 -13.23 8.60 2.05
CA LEU A 569 -12.32 9.59 2.61
C LEU A 569 -11.86 10.58 1.53
N ASN A 570 -12.53 10.63 0.38
CA ASN A 570 -12.12 11.47 -0.73
C ASN A 570 -12.32 12.95 -0.40
N GLU A 571 -13.56 13.33 -0.09
CA GLU A 571 -13.95 14.71 0.17
C GLU A 571 -14.96 14.83 1.33
N PRO A 572 -14.64 14.26 2.51
CA PRO A 572 -15.61 14.11 3.57
C PRO A 572 -15.99 15.47 4.16
N PHE A 573 -17.26 15.61 4.53
CA PHE A 573 -17.71 16.73 5.34
C PHE A 573 -17.12 16.68 6.74
N LEU A 574 -16.66 17.84 7.21
CA LEU A 574 -16.10 18.06 8.54
C LEU A 574 -16.62 19.41 9.04
N GLY A 575 -16.75 19.57 10.36
CA GLY A 575 -17.31 20.78 10.97
C GLY A 575 -18.76 20.59 11.41
N LYS A 576 -19.50 21.69 11.58
CA LYS A 576 -20.89 21.64 12.06
C LYS A 576 -21.87 21.65 10.90
N ALA A 577 -22.93 20.87 11.03
CA ALA A 577 -24.09 20.90 10.15
C ALA A 577 -25.37 21.01 10.98
N ASP A 578 -26.36 21.69 10.43
CA ASP A 578 -27.71 21.79 10.97
C ASP A 578 -28.73 21.88 9.84
N ASP A 579 -29.99 21.59 10.15
CA ASP A 579 -31.10 21.64 9.20
C ASP A 579 -30.77 20.94 7.86
N ILE A 580 -30.26 19.70 7.92
CA ILE A 580 -30.01 18.87 6.73
C ILE A 580 -31.37 18.52 6.12
N LEU A 581 -31.72 19.22 5.05
CA LEU A 581 -33.08 19.27 4.52
C LEU A 581 -33.14 18.82 3.06
N VAL A 582 -34.07 17.91 2.77
CA VAL A 582 -34.43 17.49 1.42
C VAL A 582 -35.94 17.53 1.27
N LEU A 583 -36.47 18.51 0.53
CA LEU A 583 -37.90 18.65 0.27
C LEU A 583 -38.27 18.14 -1.13
N ARG A 584 -39.46 17.55 -1.27
CA ARG A 584 -40.11 17.18 -2.53
C ARG A 584 -40.96 18.31 -3.12
N ARG A 585 -40.56 19.55 -2.83
CA ARG A 585 -41.10 20.79 -3.40
C ARG A 585 -40.01 21.82 -3.58
N VAL A 586 -40.28 22.82 -4.42
CA VAL A 586 -39.40 23.96 -4.65
C VAL A 586 -39.76 25.06 -3.67
N LEU A 587 -38.80 25.50 -2.87
CA LEU A 587 -38.93 26.72 -2.08
C LEU A 587 -38.77 27.96 -2.97
N THR A 588 -39.56 28.99 -2.70
CA THR A 588 -39.39 30.32 -3.27
C THR A 588 -38.11 30.99 -2.75
N ALA A 589 -37.62 32.03 -3.45
CA ALA A 589 -36.46 32.80 -2.99
C ALA A 589 -36.70 33.43 -1.60
N ASP A 590 -37.94 33.85 -1.30
CA ASP A 590 -38.30 34.40 0.01
C ASP A 590 -38.29 33.32 1.11
N GLU A 591 -38.83 32.12 0.82
CA GLU A 591 -38.72 30.97 1.73
C GLU A 591 -37.26 30.56 1.93
N ILE A 592 -36.42 30.55 0.90
CA ILE A 592 -34.98 30.25 1.06
C ILE A 592 -34.27 31.31 1.89
N ALA A 593 -34.60 32.60 1.69
CA ALA A 593 -34.06 33.67 2.51
C ALA A 593 -34.54 33.56 3.96
N GLN A 594 -35.77 33.10 4.20
CA GLN A 594 -36.30 32.84 5.53
C GLN A 594 -35.64 31.62 6.18
N LEU A 595 -35.50 30.51 5.46
CA LEU A 595 -34.78 29.31 5.89
C LEU A 595 -33.33 29.63 6.31
N ALA A 596 -32.65 30.47 5.54
CA ALA A 596 -31.29 30.88 5.84
C ALA A 596 -31.16 31.68 7.16
N ARG A 597 -32.19 32.47 7.52
CA ARG A 597 -32.18 33.32 8.72
C ARG A 597 -32.73 32.62 9.95
N ASP A 598 -33.82 31.89 9.78
CA ASP A 598 -34.72 31.47 10.86
C ASP A 598 -34.76 29.93 11.02
N GLY A 599 -34.08 29.18 10.15
CA GLY A 599 -33.99 27.73 10.19
C GLY A 599 -35.20 27.00 9.59
N ALA A 600 -35.13 25.67 9.54
CA ALA A 600 -36.11 24.83 8.85
C ALA A 600 -37.52 24.99 9.39
N ALA A 601 -37.68 25.16 10.71
CA ALA A 601 -38.97 25.34 11.37
C ALA A 601 -39.79 26.54 10.85
N ALA A 602 -39.13 27.52 10.21
CA ALA A 602 -39.79 28.69 9.65
C ALA A 602 -40.49 28.42 8.31
N VAL A 603 -40.11 27.35 7.61
CA VAL A 603 -40.55 27.07 6.23
C VAL A 603 -41.12 25.68 6.01
N VAL A 604 -40.92 24.74 6.94
CA VAL A 604 -41.43 23.36 6.86
C VAL A 604 -42.66 23.16 7.75
N ASP A 605 -43.56 22.29 7.32
CA ASP A 605 -44.76 21.89 8.07
C ASP A 605 -44.65 20.38 8.38
N PRO A 606 -44.32 19.99 9.63
CA PRO A 606 -44.21 18.59 10.04
C PRO A 606 -45.47 17.76 9.83
N ALA A 607 -46.62 18.40 9.62
CA ALA A 607 -47.86 17.72 9.28
C ALA A 607 -47.96 17.35 7.78
N ARG A 608 -46.97 17.68 6.95
CA ARG A 608 -46.93 17.32 5.52
C ARG A 608 -45.91 16.21 5.27
N ASP A 609 -46.27 15.31 4.36
CA ASP A 609 -45.31 14.39 3.75
C ASP A 609 -44.58 15.14 2.64
N GLU A 610 -43.51 15.84 3.01
CA GLU A 610 -42.83 16.77 2.10
C GLU A 610 -41.32 16.53 1.97
N GLY A 611 -40.73 15.54 2.62
CA GLY A 611 -39.30 15.25 2.50
C GLY A 611 -38.67 14.68 3.77
N VAL A 612 -37.36 14.89 3.91
CA VAL A 612 -36.52 14.51 5.06
C VAL A 612 -35.95 15.77 5.70
N LEU A 613 -36.05 15.88 7.02
CA LEU A 613 -35.38 16.94 7.78
C LEU A 613 -34.68 16.36 9.01
N TYR A 614 -33.36 16.51 9.03
CA TYR A 614 -32.58 16.27 10.22
C TYR A 614 -32.12 17.59 10.84
N THR A 615 -32.63 17.86 12.03
CA THR A 615 -32.40 19.09 12.81
C THR A 615 -32.25 18.73 14.29
N MET A 616 -31.58 19.59 15.06
CA MET A 616 -31.32 19.35 16.49
C MET A 616 -32.28 20.11 17.43
N GLU A 617 -33.35 20.68 16.86
CA GLU A 617 -34.34 21.48 17.59
C GLU A 617 -35.39 20.68 18.35
N GLN A 618 -35.43 19.37 18.15
CA GLN A 618 -36.29 18.46 18.91
C GLN A 618 -35.53 17.87 20.10
N ASP A 619 -36.24 17.63 21.21
CA ASP A 619 -35.66 16.92 22.35
C ASP A 619 -35.49 15.45 21.99
N GLN A 620 -34.24 15.04 21.78
CA GLN A 620 -33.87 13.73 21.27
C GLN A 620 -32.67 13.15 22.04
N PRO A 621 -32.57 11.81 22.18
CA PRO A 621 -31.39 11.19 22.74
C PRO A 621 -30.12 11.62 22.01
N GLU A 622 -29.01 11.83 22.73
CA GLU A 622 -27.73 12.33 22.17
C GLU A 622 -27.19 11.55 20.96
N ARG A 623 -27.68 10.32 20.73
CA ARG A 623 -27.17 9.36 19.75
C ARG A 623 -28.19 8.99 18.68
N THR A 624 -29.31 9.68 18.62
CA THR A 624 -30.39 9.41 17.67
C THR A 624 -30.80 10.71 17.01
N LEU A 625 -30.88 10.69 15.68
CA LEU A 625 -31.34 11.82 14.87
C LEU A 625 -32.65 11.41 14.22
N THR A 626 -33.74 12.04 14.65
CA THR A 626 -35.10 11.73 14.22
C THR A 626 -35.45 12.63 13.06
N ASP A 627 -36.03 12.03 12.02
CA ASP A 627 -36.61 12.79 10.93
C ASP A 627 -37.77 13.64 11.45
N ALA A 628 -37.66 14.95 11.29
CA ALA A 628 -38.67 15.91 11.71
C ALA A 628 -39.86 16.01 10.74
N LEU A 629 -39.84 15.30 9.61
CA LEU A 629 -40.93 15.20 8.63
C LEU A 629 -41.44 13.74 8.50
N PRO A 630 -41.89 13.09 9.60
CA PRO A 630 -42.00 11.62 9.71
C PRO A 630 -43.13 10.96 8.90
N LYS A 631 -43.89 11.71 8.08
CA LYS A 631 -45.08 11.18 7.40
C LYS A 631 -44.77 10.22 6.24
N ASP A 632 -43.53 10.18 5.77
CA ASP A 632 -43.07 9.20 4.78
C ASP A 632 -42.77 7.81 5.39
N GLY A 633 -42.84 7.68 6.72
CA GLY A 633 -42.60 6.44 7.46
C GLY A 633 -41.13 6.11 7.73
N ASN A 634 -40.21 7.02 7.43
CA ASN A 634 -38.79 6.83 7.71
C ASN A 634 -38.44 7.16 9.17
N GLY A 635 -37.58 6.31 9.74
CA GLY A 635 -37.30 6.27 11.17
C GLY A 635 -36.15 7.16 11.62
N ALA A 636 -35.97 7.22 12.94
CA ALA A 636 -34.79 7.83 13.54
C ALA A 636 -33.52 7.05 13.18
N ILE A 637 -32.45 7.75 12.84
CA ILE A 637 -31.15 7.15 12.54
C ILE A 637 -30.26 7.19 13.79
N GLU A 638 -29.52 6.12 14.07
CA GLU A 638 -28.45 6.18 15.05
C GLU A 638 -27.27 6.97 14.46
N LEU A 639 -26.76 7.95 15.22
CA LEU A 639 -25.53 8.63 14.85
C LEU A 639 -24.37 7.62 14.85
N PRO A 640 -23.46 7.66 13.86
CA PRO A 640 -22.38 6.69 13.75
C PRO A 640 -21.56 6.57 15.05
N ARG A 641 -21.29 5.32 15.48
CA ARG A 641 -20.59 5.04 16.75
C ARG A 641 -19.06 5.11 16.63
N GLY A 642 -18.58 5.25 15.40
CA GLY A 642 -17.20 5.22 14.87
C GLY A 642 -17.34 5.34 13.34
N GLY A 643 -16.25 5.48 12.58
CA GLY A 643 -16.30 5.45 11.10
C GLY A 643 -17.11 4.26 10.53
N PRO A 644 -17.43 4.23 9.23
CA PRO A 644 -18.41 3.28 8.65
C PRO A 644 -18.10 1.84 9.06
N ASP A 645 -19.05 1.13 9.69
CA ASP A 645 -18.94 -0.20 10.34
C ASP A 645 -17.66 -1.00 10.02
N TRP A 646 -16.54 -0.48 10.54
CA TRP A 646 -15.22 -1.02 10.32
C TRP A 646 -15.09 -2.11 11.36
N GLY A 647 -15.53 -3.32 11.03
CA GLY A 647 -15.54 -4.43 11.98
C GLY A 647 -14.23 -4.56 12.73
N ASP A 648 -14.26 -5.12 13.93
CA ASP A 648 -13.07 -5.35 14.76
C ASP A 648 -12.03 -6.19 14.01
N VAL A 649 -12.49 -7.04 13.08
CA VAL A 649 -11.66 -7.89 12.24
C VAL A 649 -12.10 -7.75 10.79
N GLN A 650 -11.22 -7.22 9.93
CA GLN A 650 -11.51 -6.99 8.51
C GLN A 650 -10.53 -7.78 7.63
N LEU A 651 -10.93 -8.08 6.38
CA LEU A 651 -10.01 -8.52 5.33
C LEU A 651 -9.51 -7.28 4.59
N LEU A 652 -8.23 -6.97 4.74
CA LEU A 652 -7.58 -5.82 4.12
C LEU A 652 -6.73 -6.28 2.95
N VAL A 653 -6.89 -5.62 1.80
CA VAL A 653 -6.18 -5.93 0.57
C VAL A 653 -5.28 -4.78 0.11
N ASN A 654 -4.11 -5.12 -0.44
CA ASN A 654 -3.24 -4.22 -1.20
C ASN A 654 -3.43 -4.54 -2.68
N TYR A 655 -4.01 -3.62 -3.45
CA TYR A 655 -4.38 -3.86 -4.84
C TYR A 655 -4.33 -2.58 -5.69
N SER A 656 -4.28 -2.76 -7.01
CA SER A 656 -4.40 -1.70 -8.02
C SER A 656 -5.32 -2.18 -9.14
N THR A 657 -6.18 -1.31 -9.65
CA THR A 657 -6.98 -1.56 -10.86
C THR A 657 -6.86 -0.38 -11.81
N SER A 658 -7.16 -0.59 -13.09
CA SER A 658 -7.54 0.55 -13.93
C SER A 658 -8.92 1.08 -13.54
N VAL A 659 -9.31 2.23 -14.08
CA VAL A 659 -10.66 2.81 -13.89
C VAL A 659 -11.78 1.88 -14.36
N ALA A 660 -11.51 1.06 -15.38
CA ALA A 660 -12.47 0.08 -15.89
C ALA A 660 -12.34 -1.31 -15.21
N GLY A 661 -11.28 -1.48 -14.42
CA GLY A 661 -10.99 -2.69 -13.67
C GLY A 661 -11.77 -2.76 -12.36
N SER A 662 -11.68 -3.90 -11.70
CA SER A 662 -12.39 -4.17 -10.46
C SER A 662 -11.82 -5.37 -9.70
N LEU A 663 -12.07 -5.41 -8.40
CA LEU A 663 -11.83 -6.55 -7.53
C LEU A 663 -13.08 -6.83 -6.68
N ARG A 664 -13.39 -8.12 -6.50
CA ARG A 664 -14.38 -8.62 -5.54
C ARG A 664 -13.81 -9.84 -4.81
N CYS A 665 -14.36 -10.17 -3.65
CA CYS A 665 -13.92 -11.33 -2.89
C CYS A 665 -15.10 -12.05 -2.26
N GLU A 666 -15.17 -13.36 -2.44
CA GLU A 666 -16.06 -14.27 -1.74
C GLU A 666 -15.29 -15.01 -0.64
N ILE A 667 -15.92 -15.21 0.51
CA ILE A 667 -15.40 -16.12 1.55
C ILE A 667 -16.14 -17.44 1.49
N GLN A 668 -15.37 -18.52 1.36
CA GLN A 668 -15.86 -19.88 1.28
C GLN A 668 -15.47 -20.67 2.53
N ASP A 669 -16.25 -21.69 2.86
CA ASP A 669 -15.84 -22.71 3.82
C ASP A 669 -14.71 -23.60 3.26
N GLU A 670 -14.21 -24.54 4.07
CA GLU A 670 -13.14 -25.45 3.66
C GLU A 670 -13.51 -26.32 2.44
N THR A 671 -14.79 -26.56 2.20
CA THR A 671 -15.30 -27.33 1.06
C THR A 671 -15.39 -26.51 -0.23
N GLY A 672 -15.21 -25.19 -0.14
CA GLY A 672 -15.33 -24.26 -1.27
C GLY A 672 -16.76 -23.75 -1.48
N LYS A 673 -17.67 -23.94 -0.52
CA LYS A 673 -19.02 -23.39 -0.58
C LYS A 673 -19.02 -21.96 -0.02
N PRO A 674 -19.68 -20.98 -0.69
CA PRO A 674 -19.79 -19.63 -0.18
C PRO A 674 -20.47 -19.60 1.20
N ILE A 675 -19.91 -18.82 2.13
CA ILE A 675 -20.52 -18.60 3.45
C ILE A 675 -21.62 -17.53 3.30
N PRO A 676 -22.85 -17.75 3.79
CA PRO A 676 -23.92 -16.76 3.73
C PRO A 676 -23.50 -15.42 4.36
N GLY A 677 -23.75 -14.30 3.66
CA GLY A 677 -23.29 -12.97 4.09
C GLY A 677 -21.93 -12.57 3.50
N PHE A 678 -21.20 -13.51 2.89
CA PHE A 678 -19.87 -13.31 2.31
C PHE A 678 -19.75 -13.88 0.89
N SER A 679 -20.87 -14.08 0.20
CA SER A 679 -20.89 -14.60 -1.18
C SER A 679 -20.41 -13.56 -2.19
N LEU A 680 -20.03 -13.98 -3.39
CA LEU A 680 -19.62 -13.04 -4.46
C LEU A 680 -20.75 -12.07 -4.86
N ALA A 681 -22.00 -12.51 -4.77
CA ALA A 681 -23.17 -11.66 -5.05
C ALA A 681 -23.41 -10.59 -3.99
N GLU A 682 -22.93 -10.83 -2.76
CA GLU A 682 -22.97 -9.88 -1.66
C GLU A 682 -21.69 -9.04 -1.58
N SER A 683 -20.58 -9.46 -2.21
CA SER A 683 -19.32 -8.72 -2.23
C SER A 683 -19.50 -7.41 -2.98
N ASP A 684 -19.16 -6.30 -2.32
CA ASP A 684 -19.13 -5.00 -2.96
C ASP A 684 -17.97 -4.96 -3.96
N LEU A 685 -18.23 -4.36 -5.12
CA LEU A 685 -17.22 -4.15 -6.14
C LEU A 685 -16.29 -3.00 -5.69
N ILE A 686 -14.98 -3.25 -5.70
CA ILE A 686 -13.99 -2.22 -5.40
C ILE A 686 -13.03 -2.01 -6.57
N TYR A 687 -12.53 -0.79 -6.70
CA TYR A 687 -11.52 -0.39 -7.68
C TYR A 687 -10.64 0.73 -7.11
N GLY A 688 -9.53 1.01 -7.77
CA GLY A 688 -8.58 2.05 -7.37
C GLY A 688 -7.21 1.48 -7.04
N ASP A 689 -6.39 2.28 -6.38
CA ASP A 689 -5.05 1.92 -5.93
C ASP A 689 -4.93 2.13 -4.41
N HIS A 690 -4.85 1.03 -3.66
CA HIS A 690 -4.81 1.08 -2.20
C HIS A 690 -3.76 0.11 -1.63
N ILE A 691 -3.00 0.59 -0.64
CA ILE A 691 -2.06 -0.23 0.14
C ILE A 691 -2.77 -1.07 1.22
N GLU A 692 -3.89 -0.54 1.73
CA GLU A 692 -4.81 -1.21 2.66
C GLU A 692 -6.24 -0.75 2.38
N ARG A 693 -7.10 -1.65 1.89
CA ARG A 693 -8.53 -1.41 1.72
C ARG A 693 -9.32 -2.58 2.30
N PRO A 694 -10.32 -2.37 3.17
CA PRO A 694 -11.19 -3.45 3.59
C PRO A 694 -12.10 -3.90 2.46
N ILE A 695 -12.25 -5.22 2.31
CA ILE A 695 -13.33 -5.82 1.53
C ILE A 695 -14.63 -5.70 2.34
N SER A 696 -15.72 -5.37 1.66
CA SER A 696 -17.06 -5.33 2.25
C SER A 696 -18.04 -6.22 1.51
N TRP A 697 -19.06 -6.68 2.23
CA TRP A 697 -20.19 -7.46 1.72
C TRP A 697 -21.50 -6.80 2.12
N ALA A 698 -22.19 -6.21 1.15
CA ALA A 698 -23.35 -5.35 1.33
C ALA A 698 -23.08 -4.25 2.38
N GLY A 699 -21.93 -3.59 2.27
CA GLY A 699 -21.46 -2.55 3.17
C GLY A 699 -20.83 -3.02 4.50
N ARG A 700 -20.88 -4.32 4.83
CA ARG A 700 -20.33 -4.86 6.09
C ARG A 700 -18.89 -5.34 5.91
N THR A 701 -18.00 -5.03 6.87
CA THR A 701 -16.58 -5.45 6.81
C THR A 701 -16.17 -6.42 7.92
N GLU A 702 -17.06 -6.72 8.87
CA GLU A 702 -16.77 -7.52 10.06
C GLU A 702 -16.66 -9.03 9.79
N LEU A 703 -15.57 -9.63 10.28
CA LEU A 703 -15.21 -11.04 10.13
C LEU A 703 -14.99 -11.77 11.47
N LYS A 704 -15.27 -11.15 12.61
CA LYS A 704 -15.09 -11.75 13.96
C LYS A 704 -15.73 -13.13 14.11
N SER A 705 -16.86 -13.37 13.46
CA SER A 705 -17.56 -14.67 13.47
C SER A 705 -16.79 -15.80 12.76
N LEU A 706 -15.78 -15.46 11.97
CA LEU A 706 -14.94 -16.37 11.18
C LEU A 706 -13.53 -16.56 11.80
N VAL A 707 -13.18 -15.82 12.84
CA VAL A 707 -11.89 -15.97 13.54
C VAL A 707 -11.69 -17.41 14.01
N GLY A 708 -10.50 -17.96 13.72
CA GLY A 708 -10.14 -19.34 14.08
C GLY A 708 -10.78 -20.43 13.20
N LYS A 709 -11.69 -20.08 12.28
CA LYS A 709 -12.31 -21.05 11.36
C LYS A 709 -11.51 -21.16 10.06
N PRO A 710 -11.30 -22.37 9.52
CA PRO A 710 -10.74 -22.54 8.19
C PRO A 710 -11.66 -21.96 7.12
N VAL A 711 -11.15 -21.02 6.32
CA VAL A 711 -11.86 -20.41 5.19
C VAL A 711 -10.99 -20.39 3.94
N LYS A 712 -11.60 -20.23 2.77
CA LYS A 712 -10.90 -19.89 1.53
C LYS A 712 -11.38 -18.53 1.05
N LEU A 713 -10.49 -17.76 0.45
CA LEU A 713 -10.83 -16.50 -0.22
C LEU A 713 -10.85 -16.76 -1.72
N ARG A 714 -11.94 -16.40 -2.39
CA ARG A 714 -12.06 -16.41 -3.84
C ARG A 714 -12.14 -14.97 -4.34
N PHE A 715 -11.04 -14.51 -4.93
CA PHE A 715 -10.95 -13.21 -5.57
C PHE A 715 -11.41 -13.31 -7.03
N GLU A 716 -12.32 -12.42 -7.42
CA GLU A 716 -12.62 -12.10 -8.82
C GLU A 716 -11.90 -10.80 -9.17
N LEU A 717 -11.08 -10.83 -10.21
CA LEU A 717 -10.22 -9.72 -10.63
C LEU A 717 -10.50 -9.37 -12.09
N LYS A 718 -10.48 -8.08 -12.42
CA LYS A 718 -10.59 -7.60 -13.79
C LYS A 718 -9.67 -6.41 -13.99
N ASP A 719 -8.72 -6.50 -14.91
CA ASP A 719 -7.69 -5.49 -15.13
C ASP A 719 -7.11 -4.95 -13.81
N ALA A 720 -6.65 -5.90 -13.00
CA ALA A 720 -6.34 -5.70 -11.59
C ALA A 720 -5.10 -6.50 -11.18
N ASP A 721 -4.35 -5.91 -10.25
CA ASP A 721 -3.19 -6.47 -9.57
C ASP A 721 -3.49 -6.56 -8.06
N LEU A 722 -3.43 -7.77 -7.49
CA LEU A 722 -3.55 -8.01 -6.05
C LEU A 722 -2.17 -8.37 -5.48
N TYR A 723 -1.62 -7.53 -4.60
CA TYR A 723 -0.25 -7.63 -4.09
C TYR A 723 -0.15 -8.34 -2.74
N ALA A 724 -1.08 -8.06 -1.82
CA ALA A 724 -1.06 -8.63 -0.48
C ALA A 724 -2.45 -8.64 0.17
N ILE A 725 -2.60 -9.46 1.21
CA ILE A 725 -3.76 -9.47 2.11
C ILE A 725 -3.31 -9.45 3.57
N ARG A 726 -4.19 -9.02 4.48
CA ARG A 726 -4.08 -9.27 5.92
C ARG A 726 -5.44 -9.25 6.60
N PHE A 727 -5.51 -9.84 7.79
CA PHE A 727 -6.69 -9.72 8.66
C PHE A 727 -6.40 -8.81 9.85
N GLY A 728 -7.36 -7.98 10.23
CA GLY A 728 -7.28 -7.10 11.38
C GLY A 728 -7.96 -5.76 11.13
N GLN A 729 -7.66 -4.77 11.96
CA GLN A 729 -8.17 -3.42 11.78
C GLN A 729 -7.31 -2.65 10.77
N MET A 730 -7.96 -1.79 9.98
CA MET A 730 -7.26 -0.78 9.20
C MET A 730 -6.39 0.04 10.17
N GLN A 731 -5.09 0.05 9.93
CA GLN A 731 -4.24 0.97 10.67
C GLN A 731 -4.32 2.27 9.90
N GLU A 732 -4.65 3.38 10.55
CA GLU A 732 -4.34 4.68 9.93
C GLU A 732 -2.87 4.63 9.57
N LEU A 733 -2.57 4.69 8.27
CA LEU A 733 -1.24 5.00 7.79
C LEU A 733 -1.00 6.44 8.25
N THR A 734 -0.68 6.62 9.53
CA THR A 734 -0.29 7.90 10.06
C THR A 734 0.92 8.30 9.25
N GLY A 735 0.75 9.25 8.34
CA GLY A 735 1.86 9.89 7.65
C GLY A 735 2.81 10.39 8.74
N ARG A 736 3.91 9.66 8.94
CA ARG A 736 5.04 10.05 9.77
C ARG A 736 6.30 9.90 8.95
#